data_AF-A0A842IRF0-F1
#
_entry.id   AF-A0A842IRF0-F1
#
_cell.length_a   1.000
_cell.length_b   1.000
_cell.length_c   1.000
_cell.angle_alpha   90.00
_cell.angle_beta   90.00
_cell.angle_gamma   90.00
#
_symmetry.space_group_name_H-M   'P 1'
#
loop_
_entity.id
_entity.type
_entity.pdbx_description
1 polymer ?
#
loop_
_entity_poly.entity_id
_entity_poly.type
_entity_poly.pdbx_seq_one_letter_code
_entity_poly.pdbx_strand_id
1 'polypeptide(L)'
;MKKLALVFTFLFTLFSYSQEKSFEITGNIQAEDTKLPLESATVYVERTKDSSVVSYTISDKEGKFQLKGTTYDDSLNFYVSFVGYATYLKKLNIDREKIYLKTVLMQVDNKLDEVLVKSTAPITIKKDTLEFNVKSFKTKKDATVEDLLKVLPGVEVDDEGNITVNGKSVNKILVNGKPFFGNDPTITTKNLTKDIIEKIQVVDTKTNAEAFTGEEGDKENKTINLTIKEENNRGVFGRVAAGAGTDKRYEFAGMINFFDNERRISVLAGGNNTNSPGFSFGEISKMFGRGGGISFNSNGSFAVGGRSFGGGQGITTSQNVGVNYADQIGNNTEISSDYFYASSSSENESSSERETILSDSRFFSNSTSRSINDNDSHNYNLELEIETDSTFQINIEPSFSYSQNRTAFNSQDETFDDDLVLTNQSDVSSNVESFAREFNNDITATKRFGSRGAFVRIQLENSVSQQDSDDFINSVTEIFGDNPETIVRDQFTDGENNSYGVNAQFRYRYAIIAKKFFTDIRYRYDLNKSKNRQSTFDFNATDQDFTDFNTELSTDFEYGDTQSIPEVGVTYRGEKWSVGLRVGYNIRTLENSDLLRPQFNVARTFRNFQTIYNFNYRFSPKSSIYMGHRLTNSPPGIRQLQAFTDVSNPLNIVEGNPNLAPSNRHNFYGGYSGFDWQKRTGFYANFNGSITNNQVIARTSVDPETLRRTTTYDNVDGNYSYSVSANYSKDFKIDSLRTFKFRIGSRYNFNNRINFNNDVQYSSKVSTFSPNLGLEFLWEKVLEFKPYYRPTFTNNAFDIDAFEDIQFTTHTAGLRTATFLPKQLEWRNDISFNYNPNVADGFQKSAWFWNSTLAYSVFKDKGLITLKVYDLLNQNTNARRIANQDFIEDRESTVLQQYFMLSFSYKFNSLGKKGENNDDGFFFFN
;
A
#
# COMPACT_ATOMS: atom_id res chain seq x y z
N MET A 1 -7.84 37.73 36.14
CA MET A 1 -9.30 37.44 36.08
C MET A 1 -10.03 38.12 34.92
N LYS A 2 -9.83 39.41 34.60
CA LYS A 2 -10.52 40.07 33.46
C LYS A 2 -10.17 39.51 32.06
N LYS A 3 -8.98 38.92 31.86
CA LYS A 3 -8.60 38.26 30.59
C LYS A 3 -9.19 36.85 30.42
N LEU A 4 -9.50 36.13 31.51
CA LEU A 4 -10.18 34.82 31.47
C LEU A 4 -11.67 34.98 31.17
N ALA A 5 -12.31 36.04 31.68
CA ALA A 5 -13.70 36.36 31.39
C ALA A 5 -13.91 36.67 29.89
N LEU A 6 -12.97 37.37 29.25
CA LEU A 6 -13.05 37.71 27.83
C LEU A 6 -12.90 36.48 26.92
N VAL A 7 -12.06 35.51 27.30
CA VAL A 7 -11.95 34.20 26.64
C VAL A 7 -13.22 33.36 26.85
N PHE A 8 -13.81 33.38 28.05
CA PHE A 8 -15.09 32.73 28.33
C PHE A 8 -16.27 33.36 27.57
N THR A 9 -16.32 34.69 27.42
CA THR A 9 -17.35 35.37 26.63
C THR A 9 -17.21 35.09 25.13
N PHE A 10 -15.98 34.98 24.59
CA PHE A 10 -15.74 34.60 23.20
C PHE A 10 -16.11 33.12 22.92
N LEU A 11 -15.89 32.23 23.89
CA LEU A 11 -16.34 30.84 23.86
C LEU A 11 -17.86 30.70 23.91
N PHE A 12 -18.58 31.58 24.62
CA PHE A 12 -20.05 31.56 24.69
C PHE A 12 -20.74 32.13 23.43
N THR A 13 -20.12 33.07 22.71
CA THR A 13 -20.68 33.60 21.44
C THR A 13 -20.67 32.60 20.28
N LEU A 14 -19.92 31.49 20.41
CA LEU A 14 -19.91 30.38 19.44
C LEU A 14 -21.16 29.47 19.55
N PHE A 15 -22.01 29.67 20.56
CA PHE A 15 -23.26 28.94 20.79
C PHE A 15 -24.52 29.72 20.38
N SER A 16 -24.41 30.69 19.46
CA SER A 16 -25.61 31.26 18.82
C SER A 16 -26.31 30.19 17.98
N TYR A 17 -27.36 29.58 18.54
CA TYR A 17 -28.26 28.67 17.84
C TYR A 17 -29.00 29.45 16.73
N SER A 18 -28.63 29.20 15.48
CA SER A 18 -29.52 29.47 14.35
C SER A 18 -30.71 28.50 14.45
N GLN A 19 -31.94 28.96 14.20
CA GLN A 19 -33.17 28.17 14.35
C GLN A 19 -33.26 27.11 13.24
N GLU A 20 -32.59 25.99 13.46
CA GLU A 20 -32.58 24.84 12.56
C GLU A 20 -33.81 23.95 12.82
N LYS A 21 -34.55 23.58 11.77
CA LYS A 21 -35.72 22.70 11.88
C LYS A 21 -35.27 21.25 11.65
N SER A 22 -35.52 20.37 12.62
CA SER A 22 -35.38 18.92 12.43
C SER A 22 -36.57 18.39 11.63
N PHE A 23 -36.32 17.37 10.81
CA PHE A 23 -37.37 16.64 10.12
C PHE A 23 -37.06 15.13 10.04
N GLU A 24 -38.12 14.35 10.02
CA GLU A 24 -38.15 12.91 9.86
C GLU A 24 -39.26 12.56 8.86
N ILE A 25 -38.87 12.15 7.66
CA ILE A 25 -39.78 11.72 6.59
C ILE A 25 -39.80 10.19 6.57
N THR A 26 -40.97 9.60 6.72
CA THR A 26 -41.15 8.13 6.72
C THR A 26 -42.14 7.72 5.64
N GLY A 27 -41.98 6.52 5.10
CA GLY A 27 -42.89 5.98 4.11
C GLY A 27 -42.52 4.59 3.61
N ASN A 28 -43.22 4.13 2.58
CA ASN A 28 -42.98 2.86 1.91
C ASN A 28 -42.83 3.07 0.40
N ILE A 29 -41.98 2.30 -0.27
CA ILE A 29 -41.72 2.40 -1.71
C ILE A 29 -42.04 1.07 -2.37
N GLN A 30 -42.91 1.12 -3.37
CA GLN A 30 -43.33 -0.07 -4.13
C GLN A 30 -43.27 0.21 -5.62
N ALA A 31 -42.99 -0.83 -6.38
CA ALA A 31 -43.11 -0.82 -7.83
C ALA A 31 -44.59 -0.70 -8.22
N GLU A 32 -44.94 0.22 -9.12
CA GLU A 32 -46.33 0.41 -9.52
C GLU A 32 -46.91 -0.80 -10.27
N ASP A 33 -46.07 -1.46 -11.08
CA ASP A 33 -46.41 -2.58 -11.94
C ASP A 33 -46.57 -3.90 -11.17
N THR A 34 -45.58 -4.26 -10.34
CA THR A 34 -45.55 -5.54 -9.63
C THR A 34 -46.11 -5.47 -8.21
N LYS A 35 -46.31 -4.26 -7.67
CA LYS A 35 -46.63 -4.00 -6.24
C LYS A 35 -45.60 -4.56 -5.26
N LEU A 36 -44.44 -5.00 -5.75
CA LEU A 36 -43.36 -5.48 -4.91
C LEU A 36 -42.68 -4.30 -4.22
N PRO A 37 -42.24 -4.47 -2.95
CA PRO A 37 -41.42 -3.48 -2.29
C PRO A 37 -40.09 -3.30 -3.03
N LEU A 38 -39.64 -2.06 -3.17
CA LEU A 38 -38.34 -1.76 -3.78
C LEU A 38 -37.28 -1.63 -2.69
N GLU A 39 -36.47 -2.67 -2.51
CA GLU A 39 -35.26 -2.64 -1.67
C GLU A 39 -34.17 -1.81 -2.34
N SER A 40 -33.40 -1.05 -1.57
CA SER A 40 -32.26 -0.26 -2.07
C SER A 40 -32.61 0.94 -2.96
N ALA A 41 -33.85 1.44 -2.89
CA ALA A 41 -34.21 2.72 -3.51
C ALA A 41 -33.57 3.89 -2.74
N THR A 42 -32.93 4.79 -3.48
CA THR A 42 -32.32 6.00 -2.91
C THR A 42 -33.39 7.04 -2.69
N VAL A 43 -33.57 7.42 -1.43
CA VAL A 43 -34.52 8.47 -1.01
C VAL A 43 -33.73 9.66 -0.53
N TYR A 44 -33.93 10.83 -1.12
CA TYR A 44 -33.12 12.00 -0.78
C TYR A 44 -33.92 13.29 -0.84
N VAL A 45 -33.42 14.30 -0.13
CA VAL A 45 -33.96 15.65 -0.16
C VAL A 45 -32.88 16.65 -0.54
N GLU A 46 -33.25 17.59 -1.41
CA GLU A 46 -32.39 18.67 -1.88
C GLU A 46 -32.96 20.04 -1.53
N ARG A 47 -32.08 21.02 -1.38
CA ARG A 47 -32.46 22.42 -1.21
C ARG A 47 -33.11 22.92 -2.50
N THR A 48 -34.23 23.62 -2.37
CA THR A 48 -34.94 24.23 -3.50
C THR A 48 -34.16 25.33 -4.21
N LYS A 49 -33.16 25.94 -3.53
CA LYS A 49 -32.37 27.08 -4.01
C LYS A 49 -31.20 26.68 -4.90
N ASP A 50 -30.50 25.59 -4.57
CA ASP A 50 -29.22 25.24 -5.18
C ASP A 50 -29.04 23.74 -5.46
N SER A 51 -30.10 22.94 -5.33
CA SER A 51 -30.10 21.48 -5.56
C SER A 51 -29.04 20.71 -4.75
N SER A 52 -28.52 21.28 -3.66
CA SER A 52 -27.60 20.55 -2.80
C SER A 52 -28.34 19.58 -1.89
N VAL A 53 -27.78 18.38 -1.73
CA VAL A 53 -28.36 17.33 -0.90
C VAL A 53 -28.31 17.73 0.58
N VAL A 54 -29.47 17.72 1.23
CA VAL A 54 -29.60 17.97 2.67
C VAL A 54 -29.47 16.66 3.45
N SER A 55 -30.20 15.63 3.03
CA SER A 55 -30.17 14.30 3.64
C SER A 55 -30.58 13.23 2.62
N TYR A 56 -30.16 11.99 2.85
CA TYR A 56 -30.58 10.83 2.07
C TYR A 56 -30.66 9.57 2.95
N THR A 57 -31.40 8.58 2.48
CA THR A 57 -31.52 7.24 3.04
C THR A 57 -31.76 6.23 1.91
N ILE A 58 -31.79 4.96 2.27
CA ILE A 58 -32.01 3.84 1.37
C ILE A 58 -33.13 2.99 1.94
N SER A 59 -34.09 2.58 1.12
CA SER A 59 -35.19 1.70 1.55
C SER A 59 -34.71 0.29 1.95
N ASP A 60 -35.42 -0.30 2.91
CA ASP A 60 -35.15 -1.66 3.38
C ASP A 60 -35.83 -2.74 2.51
N LYS A 61 -35.73 -4.01 2.94
CA LYS A 61 -36.31 -5.19 2.26
C LYS A 61 -37.84 -5.12 2.11
N GLU A 62 -38.52 -4.38 2.96
CA GLU A 62 -39.97 -4.19 2.91
C GLU A 62 -40.35 -2.91 2.15
N GLY A 63 -39.38 -2.20 1.56
CA GLY A 63 -39.56 -0.94 0.86
C GLY A 63 -39.70 0.26 1.80
N LYS A 64 -39.59 0.06 3.12
CA LYS A 64 -39.77 1.14 4.10
C LYS A 64 -38.53 2.02 4.11
N PHE A 65 -38.75 3.33 4.27
CA PHE A 65 -37.68 4.29 4.43
C PHE A 65 -37.95 5.23 5.60
N GLN A 66 -36.88 5.70 6.22
CA GLN A 66 -36.90 6.73 7.25
C GLN A 66 -35.77 7.69 6.95
N LEU A 67 -36.08 8.91 6.57
CA LEU A 67 -35.14 9.96 6.19
C LEU A 67 -35.12 11.03 7.29
N LYS A 68 -33.99 11.23 7.95
CA LYS A 68 -33.84 12.22 9.03
C LYS A 68 -32.85 13.29 8.60
N GLY A 69 -33.10 14.53 8.96
CA GLY A 69 -32.19 15.63 8.69
C GLY A 69 -32.58 16.91 9.41
N THR A 70 -31.76 17.93 9.21
CA THR A 70 -31.98 19.28 9.71
C THR A 70 -31.82 20.26 8.55
N THR A 71 -32.59 21.35 8.57
CA THR A 71 -32.53 22.37 7.52
C THR A 71 -32.91 23.75 8.04
N TYR A 72 -32.42 24.77 7.33
CA TYR A 72 -32.84 26.17 7.51
C TYR A 72 -33.88 26.61 6.47
N ASP A 73 -34.17 25.79 5.46
CA ASP A 73 -35.15 26.12 4.42
C ASP A 73 -36.54 25.60 4.77
N ASP A 74 -37.57 26.41 4.51
CA ASP A 74 -38.97 26.05 4.76
C ASP A 74 -39.51 24.98 3.81
N SER A 75 -38.84 24.74 2.68
CA SER A 75 -39.22 23.68 1.74
C SER A 75 -38.02 23.01 1.08
N LEU A 76 -38.13 21.70 0.91
CA LEU A 76 -37.15 20.83 0.27
C LEU A 76 -37.80 20.06 -0.89
N ASN A 77 -37.02 19.73 -1.91
CA ASN A 77 -37.46 18.80 -2.95
C ASN A 77 -37.13 17.38 -2.51
N PHE A 78 -38.15 16.52 -2.40
CA PHE A 78 -38.02 15.11 -2.05
C PHE A 78 -38.03 14.26 -3.31
N TYR A 79 -37.08 13.32 -3.36
CA TYR A 79 -36.88 12.43 -4.48
C TYR A 79 -36.82 10.97 -4.01
N VAL A 80 -37.37 10.08 -4.84
CA VAL A 80 -37.10 8.63 -4.76
C VAL A 80 -36.60 8.17 -6.13
N SER A 81 -35.44 7.52 -6.14
CA SER A 81 -34.80 7.01 -7.35
C SER A 81 -34.46 5.54 -7.18
N PHE A 82 -34.77 4.74 -8.18
CA PHE A 82 -34.41 3.32 -8.24
C PHE A 82 -34.12 2.91 -9.69
N VAL A 83 -33.13 2.06 -9.89
CA VAL A 83 -32.66 1.68 -11.23
C VAL A 83 -33.78 0.98 -12.00
N GLY A 84 -34.08 1.45 -13.22
CA GLY A 84 -35.15 0.93 -14.07
C GLY A 84 -36.53 1.56 -13.84
N TYR A 85 -36.64 2.55 -12.95
CA TYR A 85 -37.89 3.25 -12.63
C TYR A 85 -37.74 4.76 -12.75
N ALA A 86 -38.83 5.44 -13.10
CA ALA A 86 -38.89 6.89 -13.20
C ALA A 86 -38.72 7.52 -11.81
N THR A 87 -37.89 8.55 -11.70
CA THR A 87 -37.65 9.25 -10.43
C THR A 87 -38.92 9.94 -9.93
N TYR A 88 -39.37 9.60 -8.72
CA TYR A 88 -40.48 10.29 -8.07
C TYR A 88 -40.01 11.61 -7.48
N LEU A 89 -40.71 12.71 -7.77
CA LEU A 89 -40.42 14.05 -7.25
C LEU A 89 -41.63 14.60 -6.49
N LYS A 90 -41.39 15.17 -5.31
CA LYS A 90 -42.39 15.92 -4.55
C LYS A 90 -41.77 17.07 -3.77
N LYS A 91 -42.30 18.28 -3.89
CA LYS A 91 -41.91 19.39 -3.01
C LYS A 91 -42.55 19.21 -1.63
N LEU A 92 -41.75 19.23 -0.57
CA LEU A 92 -42.19 19.10 0.82
C LEU A 92 -41.94 20.40 1.57
N ASN A 93 -42.94 20.85 2.33
CA ASN A 93 -42.76 21.91 3.32
C ASN A 93 -42.28 21.28 4.63
N ILE A 94 -41.27 21.88 5.26
CA ILE A 94 -40.69 21.45 6.53
C ILE A 94 -41.34 22.30 7.64
N ASP A 95 -42.62 22.04 7.86
CA ASP A 95 -43.48 22.71 8.84
C ASP A 95 -43.63 21.93 10.15
N ARG A 96 -43.26 20.65 10.15
CA ARG A 96 -43.36 19.73 11.29
C ARG A 96 -42.18 18.77 11.31
N GLU A 97 -41.86 18.28 12.51
CA GLU A 97 -40.75 17.36 12.71
C GLU A 97 -40.99 15.98 12.08
N LYS A 98 -42.23 15.46 12.05
CA LYS A 98 -42.53 14.15 11.46
C LYS A 98 -43.47 14.26 10.27
N ILE A 99 -43.01 13.82 9.10
CA ILE A 99 -43.75 13.84 7.84
C ILE A 99 -43.92 12.40 7.36
N TYR A 100 -45.15 11.89 7.37
CA TYR A 100 -45.45 10.57 6.84
C TYR A 100 -45.90 10.68 5.38
N LEU A 101 -45.07 10.19 4.47
CA LEU A 101 -45.44 9.92 3.09
C LEU A 101 -46.00 8.50 3.06
N LYS A 102 -47.28 8.36 2.72
CA LYS A 102 -47.89 7.05 2.40
C LYS A 102 -47.08 6.34 1.29
N THR A 103 -47.48 5.14 0.88
CA THR A 103 -46.78 4.40 -0.18
C THR A 103 -46.50 5.23 -1.43
N VAL A 104 -45.23 5.38 -1.77
CA VAL A 104 -44.72 5.97 -3.00
C VAL A 104 -44.66 4.85 -4.05
N LEU A 105 -45.44 5.01 -5.12
CA LEU A 105 -45.46 4.08 -6.24
C LEU A 105 -44.49 4.57 -7.32
N MET A 106 -43.51 3.75 -7.66
CA MET A 106 -42.50 4.04 -8.69
C MET A 106 -42.96 3.47 -10.03
N GLN A 107 -43.07 4.31 -11.05
CA GLN A 107 -43.46 3.88 -12.40
C GLN A 107 -42.24 3.33 -13.14
N VAL A 108 -42.42 2.27 -13.94
CA VAL A 108 -41.34 1.76 -14.81
C VAL A 108 -40.98 2.82 -15.83
N ASP A 109 -39.69 3.09 -16.01
CA ASP A 109 -39.23 4.05 -16.99
C ASP A 109 -39.12 3.39 -18.37
N ASN A 110 -40.09 3.66 -19.25
CA ASN A 110 -40.18 3.07 -20.60
C ASN A 110 -39.81 4.06 -21.72
N LYS A 111 -39.24 5.23 -21.41
CA LYS A 111 -38.95 6.26 -22.43
C LYS A 111 -37.47 6.32 -22.78
N LEU A 112 -37.17 5.98 -24.03
CA LEU A 112 -35.87 6.18 -24.68
C LEU A 112 -35.65 7.61 -25.22
N ASP A 113 -36.65 8.50 -25.10
CA ASP A 113 -36.53 9.89 -25.55
C ASP A 113 -36.40 10.87 -24.37
N GLU A 114 -35.22 11.49 -24.33
CA GLU A 114 -34.88 12.81 -23.81
C GLU A 114 -35.91 13.48 -22.89
N VAL A 115 -36.07 12.95 -21.68
CA VAL A 115 -36.54 13.78 -20.56
C VAL A 115 -35.31 14.26 -19.83
N LEU A 116 -35.10 15.57 -19.87
CA LEU A 116 -34.08 16.31 -19.14
C LEU A 116 -34.22 16.05 -17.64
N VAL A 117 -33.66 14.94 -17.14
CA VAL A 117 -33.65 14.58 -15.72
C VAL A 117 -32.80 15.62 -14.99
N LYS A 118 -33.45 16.66 -14.47
CA LYS A 118 -32.78 17.75 -13.72
C LYS A 118 -32.11 17.27 -12.42
N SER A 119 -32.35 16.05 -11.96
CA SER A 119 -31.84 15.54 -10.67
C SER A 119 -31.37 14.10 -10.80
N THR A 120 -30.05 13.90 -10.77
CA THR A 120 -29.41 12.58 -10.73
C THR A 120 -29.23 12.18 -9.27
N ALA A 121 -29.59 10.94 -8.92
CA ALA A 121 -29.51 10.51 -7.53
C ALA A 121 -28.07 10.64 -6.98
N PRO A 122 -27.88 11.15 -5.75
CA PRO A 122 -26.54 11.37 -5.20
C PRO A 122 -25.74 10.09 -5.02
N ILE A 123 -26.45 9.00 -4.73
CA ILE A 123 -25.89 7.66 -4.58
C ILE A 123 -26.82 6.70 -5.31
N THR A 124 -26.26 5.83 -6.14
CA THR A 124 -26.98 4.74 -6.80
C THR A 124 -26.30 3.42 -6.44
N ILE A 125 -27.05 2.50 -5.84
CA ILE A 125 -26.57 1.15 -5.54
C ILE A 125 -27.00 0.24 -6.67
N LYS A 126 -26.04 -0.24 -7.46
CA LYS A 126 -26.21 -1.34 -8.39
C LYS A 126 -25.71 -2.62 -7.70
N LYS A 127 -26.05 -3.79 -8.26
CA LYS A 127 -25.77 -5.11 -7.66
C LYS A 127 -24.37 -5.24 -7.02
N ASP A 128 -23.34 -4.83 -7.74
CA ASP A 128 -21.92 -4.91 -7.32
C ASP A 128 -21.18 -3.56 -7.49
N THR A 129 -21.90 -2.45 -7.61
CA THR A 129 -21.32 -1.11 -7.84
C THR A 129 -22.02 -0.06 -7.00
N LEU A 130 -21.23 0.71 -6.26
CA LEU A 130 -21.68 1.92 -5.59
C LEU A 130 -21.31 3.12 -6.46
N GLU A 131 -22.30 3.85 -6.95
CA GLU A 131 -22.08 5.01 -7.82
C GLU A 131 -22.43 6.30 -7.08
N PHE A 132 -21.51 7.24 -7.06
CA PHE A 132 -21.65 8.57 -6.48
C PHE A 132 -21.74 9.62 -7.59
N ASN A 133 -22.77 10.44 -7.56
CA ASN A 133 -22.88 11.57 -8.47
C ASN A 133 -22.11 12.78 -7.93
N VAL A 134 -21.08 13.24 -8.64
CA VAL A 134 -20.18 14.29 -8.13
C VAL A 134 -20.90 15.63 -7.95
N LYS A 135 -21.89 15.96 -8.80
CA LYS A 135 -22.64 17.24 -8.72
C LYS A 135 -23.42 17.36 -7.41
N SER A 136 -23.75 16.23 -6.77
CA SER A 136 -24.51 16.21 -5.51
C SER A 136 -23.68 16.55 -4.26
N PHE A 137 -22.35 16.48 -4.34
CA PHE A 137 -21.46 16.68 -3.20
C PHE A 137 -20.72 18.01 -3.29
N LYS A 138 -20.94 18.88 -2.29
CA LYS A 138 -20.24 20.17 -2.19
C LYS A 138 -18.81 19.97 -1.70
N THR A 139 -17.88 20.62 -2.39
CA THR A 139 -16.45 20.66 -2.07
C THR A 139 -15.92 22.07 -2.32
N LYS A 140 -14.70 22.39 -1.87
CA LYS A 140 -14.06 23.68 -2.14
C LYS A 140 -13.99 23.96 -3.65
N LYS A 141 -13.87 25.25 -3.99
CA LYS A 141 -13.62 25.67 -5.37
C LYS A 141 -12.23 25.13 -5.76
N ASP A 142 -12.14 24.49 -6.93
CA ASP A 142 -10.93 23.81 -7.42
C ASP A 142 -10.43 22.62 -6.58
N ALA A 143 -11.34 21.87 -5.92
CA ALA A 143 -10.96 20.66 -5.21
C ALA A 143 -10.37 19.59 -6.16
N THR A 144 -9.40 18.82 -5.67
CA THR A 144 -8.92 17.63 -6.38
C THR A 144 -9.91 16.48 -6.24
N VAL A 145 -9.70 15.39 -6.98
CA VAL A 145 -10.47 14.15 -6.78
C VAL A 145 -10.29 13.62 -5.36
N GLU A 146 -9.11 13.74 -4.76
CA GLU A 146 -8.89 13.35 -3.35
C GLU A 146 -9.78 14.14 -2.39
N ASP A 147 -9.90 15.46 -2.58
CA ASP A 147 -10.77 16.31 -1.75
C ASP A 147 -12.26 15.95 -1.94
N LEU A 148 -12.62 15.50 -3.14
CA LEU A 148 -13.94 14.96 -3.44
C LEU A 148 -14.18 13.62 -2.74
N LEU A 149 -13.21 12.70 -2.76
CA LEU A 149 -13.31 11.41 -2.07
C LEU A 149 -13.49 11.61 -0.55
N LYS A 150 -12.83 12.61 0.05
CA LYS A 150 -12.95 12.93 1.49
C LYS A 150 -14.36 13.35 1.95
N VAL A 151 -15.22 13.81 1.02
CA VAL A 151 -16.62 14.16 1.35
C VAL A 151 -17.61 13.05 1.04
N LEU A 152 -17.17 11.99 0.35
CA LEU A 152 -18.03 10.86 0.02
C LEU A 152 -18.28 9.99 1.27
N PRO A 153 -19.53 9.55 1.49
CA PRO A 153 -19.86 8.78 2.68
C PRO A 153 -19.32 7.34 2.57
N GLY A 154 -18.69 6.88 3.64
CA GLY A 154 -18.03 5.58 3.69
C GLY A 154 -16.66 5.56 2.99
N VAL A 155 -16.21 6.70 2.44
CA VAL A 155 -14.86 6.86 1.90
C VAL A 155 -14.01 7.56 2.95
N GLU A 156 -12.90 6.94 3.31
CA GLU A 156 -11.90 7.57 4.16
C GLU A 156 -10.62 7.70 3.34
N VAL A 157 -10.10 8.92 3.27
CA VAL A 157 -8.77 9.17 2.74
C VAL A 157 -7.95 9.65 3.91
N ASP A 158 -6.96 8.85 4.30
CA ASP A 158 -6.04 9.24 5.36
C ASP A 158 -5.08 10.33 4.86
N ASP A 159 -4.21 10.81 5.76
CA ASP A 159 -3.30 11.90 5.41
C ASP A 159 -2.18 11.39 4.49
N GLU A 160 -1.93 10.10 4.59
CA GLU A 160 -1.10 9.27 3.75
C GLU A 160 -1.60 9.18 2.29
N GLY A 161 -2.89 9.44 2.03
CA GLY A 161 -3.48 9.34 0.69
C GLY A 161 -3.98 7.94 0.35
N ASN A 162 -3.93 7.00 1.30
CA ASN A 162 -4.62 5.72 1.19
C ASN A 162 -6.12 5.97 1.22
N ILE A 163 -6.81 5.41 0.25
CA ILE A 163 -8.25 5.51 0.14
C ILE A 163 -8.82 4.19 0.61
N THR A 164 -9.75 4.23 1.56
CA THR A 164 -10.57 3.09 1.93
C THR A 164 -12.03 3.39 1.64
N VAL A 165 -12.76 2.41 1.11
CA VAL A 165 -14.21 2.50 0.93
C VAL A 165 -14.88 1.38 1.72
N ASN A 166 -15.71 1.78 2.68
CA ASN A 166 -16.34 0.89 3.65
C ASN A 166 -15.29 -0.01 4.34
N GLY A 167 -14.19 0.60 4.80
CA GLY A 167 -13.10 -0.07 5.53
C GLY A 167 -12.23 -1.02 4.70
N LYS A 168 -12.46 -1.09 3.38
CA LYS A 168 -11.68 -1.90 2.43
C LYS A 168 -10.75 -1.01 1.63
N SER A 169 -9.51 -1.43 1.44
CA SER A 169 -8.50 -0.64 0.72
C SER A 169 -8.87 -0.46 -0.74
N VAL A 170 -8.58 0.72 -1.30
CA VAL A 170 -8.65 0.96 -2.75
C VAL A 170 -7.25 0.77 -3.31
N ASN A 171 -7.07 -0.27 -4.13
CA ASN A 171 -5.78 -0.60 -4.72
C ASN A 171 -5.68 -0.31 -6.22
N LYS A 172 -6.78 0.08 -6.86
CA LYS A 172 -6.83 0.43 -8.29
C LYS A 172 -7.71 1.65 -8.49
N ILE A 173 -7.22 2.65 -9.21
CA ILE A 173 -8.01 3.78 -9.68
C ILE A 173 -7.99 3.82 -11.20
N LEU A 174 -9.19 3.85 -11.78
CA LEU A 174 -9.41 3.90 -13.21
C LEU A 174 -9.99 5.26 -13.58
N VAL A 175 -9.67 5.75 -14.77
CA VAL A 175 -10.26 6.94 -15.38
C VAL A 175 -10.98 6.49 -16.64
N ASN A 176 -12.31 6.59 -16.67
CA ASN A 176 -13.15 6.02 -17.73
C ASN A 176 -12.78 4.55 -18.05
N GLY A 177 -12.58 3.72 -17.03
CA GLY A 177 -12.24 2.31 -17.18
C GLY A 177 -10.76 2.00 -17.39
N LYS A 178 -9.92 2.99 -17.69
CA LYS A 178 -8.50 2.80 -18.02
C LYS A 178 -7.56 3.16 -16.86
N PRO A 179 -6.45 2.44 -16.63
CA PRO A 179 -5.42 2.83 -15.67
C PRO A 179 -4.79 4.20 -16.00
N PHE A 180 -4.15 4.84 -15.02
CA PHE A 180 -3.55 6.16 -15.19
C PHE A 180 -2.21 6.23 -14.44
N PHE A 181 -1.08 6.19 -15.18
CA PHE A 181 0.27 5.94 -14.63
C PHE A 181 0.33 4.66 -13.77
N GLY A 182 -0.06 3.53 -14.37
CA GLY A 182 -0.26 2.28 -13.66
C GLY A 182 -1.50 2.30 -12.75
N ASN A 183 -1.46 1.52 -11.67
CA ASN A 183 -2.57 1.37 -10.72
C ASN A 183 -2.40 2.23 -9.46
N ASP A 184 -1.53 3.24 -9.45
CA ASP A 184 -1.25 4.09 -8.27
C ASP A 184 -2.39 5.08 -7.99
N PRO A 185 -3.15 4.92 -6.88
CA PRO A 185 -4.27 5.78 -6.55
C PRO A 185 -3.89 7.26 -6.31
N THR A 186 -2.68 7.53 -5.85
CA THR A 186 -2.27 8.87 -5.41
C THR A 186 -1.95 9.79 -6.58
N ILE A 187 -1.28 9.26 -7.61
CA ILE A 187 -0.96 10.03 -8.83
C ILE A 187 -2.27 10.47 -9.50
N THR A 188 -3.27 9.58 -9.61
CA THR A 188 -4.54 9.93 -10.25
C THR A 188 -5.35 10.94 -9.42
N THR A 189 -5.55 10.69 -8.12
CA THR A 189 -6.52 11.46 -7.32
C THR A 189 -6.05 12.83 -6.88
N LYS A 190 -4.73 13.03 -6.78
CA LYS A 190 -4.14 14.34 -6.42
C LYS A 190 -4.07 15.30 -7.61
N ASN A 191 -4.13 14.78 -8.84
CA ASN A 191 -3.88 15.54 -10.05
C ASN A 191 -5.11 15.83 -10.91
N LEU A 192 -6.12 14.96 -10.84
CA LEU A 192 -7.41 15.23 -11.47
C LEU A 192 -8.23 16.21 -10.63
N THR A 193 -8.86 17.17 -11.29
CA THR A 193 -9.74 18.14 -10.63
C THR A 193 -11.16 17.57 -10.51
N LYS A 194 -11.91 17.97 -9.48
CA LYS A 194 -13.31 17.53 -9.34
C LYS A 194 -14.18 17.95 -10.52
N ASP A 195 -13.87 19.08 -11.15
CA ASP A 195 -14.77 19.73 -12.10
C ASP A 195 -14.85 18.97 -13.42
N ILE A 196 -13.88 18.09 -13.68
CA ILE A 196 -13.85 17.21 -14.84
C ILE A 196 -14.57 15.89 -14.58
N ILE A 197 -14.81 15.51 -13.32
CA ILE A 197 -15.45 14.24 -12.96
C ILE A 197 -16.97 14.38 -12.94
N GLU A 198 -17.65 13.44 -13.61
CA GLU A 198 -19.11 13.32 -13.62
C GLU A 198 -19.61 12.45 -12.44
N LYS A 199 -19.03 11.25 -12.31
CA LYS A 199 -19.43 10.22 -11.33
C LYS A 199 -18.23 9.39 -10.89
N ILE A 200 -18.35 8.82 -9.70
CA ILE A 200 -17.36 7.93 -9.08
C ILE A 200 -18.03 6.59 -8.84
N GLN A 201 -17.44 5.50 -9.34
CA GLN A 201 -17.94 4.14 -9.17
C GLN A 201 -16.98 3.33 -8.32
N VAL A 202 -17.49 2.68 -7.27
CA VAL A 202 -16.71 1.79 -6.42
C VAL A 202 -17.18 0.35 -6.63
N VAL A 203 -16.25 -0.52 -7.00
CA VAL A 203 -16.48 -1.95 -7.24
C VAL A 203 -15.45 -2.80 -6.49
N ASP A 204 -15.77 -4.09 -6.29
CA ASP A 204 -14.75 -5.07 -5.90
C ASP A 204 -13.66 -5.14 -7.00
N THR A 205 -12.38 -5.16 -6.61
CA THR A 205 -11.28 -5.19 -7.59
C THR A 205 -11.32 -6.48 -8.40
N LYS A 206 -11.21 -6.39 -9.73
CA LYS A 206 -11.21 -7.51 -10.67
C LYS A 206 -10.03 -7.41 -11.62
N THR A 207 -9.52 -8.56 -12.06
CA THR A 207 -8.68 -8.60 -13.26
C THR A 207 -9.54 -8.39 -14.51
N ASN A 208 -8.94 -8.00 -15.64
CA ASN A 208 -9.67 -7.79 -16.90
C ASN A 208 -10.41 -9.09 -17.31
N ALA A 209 -9.73 -10.23 -17.19
CA ALA A 209 -10.33 -11.54 -17.47
C ALA A 209 -11.48 -11.92 -16.52
N GLU A 210 -11.45 -11.49 -15.25
CA GLU A 210 -12.55 -11.70 -14.29
C GLU A 210 -13.73 -10.77 -14.56
N ALA A 211 -13.47 -9.51 -14.93
CA ALA A 211 -14.49 -8.58 -15.37
C ALA A 211 -15.20 -9.11 -16.63
N PHE A 212 -14.43 -9.62 -17.60
CA PHE A 212 -14.94 -10.25 -18.82
C PHE A 212 -15.78 -11.50 -18.54
N THR A 213 -15.35 -12.40 -17.65
CA THR A 213 -16.11 -13.64 -17.35
C THR A 213 -17.26 -13.44 -16.36
N GLY A 214 -17.37 -12.27 -15.75
CA GLY A 214 -18.33 -12.01 -14.67
C GLY A 214 -17.99 -12.81 -13.40
N GLU A 215 -16.71 -13.08 -13.17
CA GLU A 215 -16.23 -13.66 -11.93
C GLU A 215 -16.36 -12.67 -10.75
N GLU A 216 -16.42 -13.23 -9.54
CA GLU A 216 -16.29 -12.42 -8.33
C GLU A 216 -14.85 -11.94 -8.25
N GLY A 217 -14.67 -10.64 -8.04
CA GLY A 217 -13.37 -10.04 -7.78
C GLY A 217 -12.93 -10.20 -6.33
N ASP A 218 -11.76 -9.66 -6.04
CA ASP A 218 -11.18 -9.53 -4.72
C ASP A 218 -12.14 -8.80 -3.76
N LYS A 219 -12.43 -9.43 -2.62
CA LYS A 219 -13.32 -8.90 -1.60
C LYS A 219 -12.61 -8.03 -0.57
N GLU A 220 -11.29 -8.09 -0.49
CA GLU A 220 -10.48 -7.29 0.44
C GLU A 220 -10.17 -5.91 -0.15
N ASN A 221 -10.09 -5.83 -1.48
CA ASN A 221 -9.75 -4.61 -2.20
C ASN A 221 -10.90 -4.05 -3.06
N LYS A 222 -10.83 -2.74 -3.30
CA LYS A 222 -11.78 -1.97 -4.10
C LYS A 222 -11.09 -1.26 -5.26
N THR A 223 -11.80 -1.14 -6.36
CA THR A 223 -11.43 -0.29 -7.48
C THR A 223 -12.36 0.93 -7.52
N ILE A 224 -11.78 2.11 -7.67
CA ILE A 224 -12.52 3.35 -7.93
C ILE A 224 -12.38 3.68 -9.42
N ASN A 225 -13.50 3.75 -10.15
CA ASN A 225 -13.54 4.28 -11.50
C ASN A 225 -14.07 5.72 -11.49
N LEU A 226 -13.28 6.65 -12.02
CA LEU A 226 -13.59 8.07 -12.16
C LEU A 226 -14.08 8.31 -13.59
N THR A 227 -15.35 8.65 -13.77
CA THR A 227 -15.87 9.00 -15.11
C THR A 227 -15.72 10.48 -15.37
N ILE A 228 -15.10 10.86 -16.49
CA ILE A 228 -14.97 12.26 -16.94
C ILE A 228 -16.26 12.70 -17.63
N LYS A 229 -16.64 13.97 -17.45
CA LYS A 229 -17.76 14.60 -18.17
C LYS A 229 -17.47 14.65 -19.67
N GLU A 230 -18.45 14.32 -20.51
CA GLU A 230 -18.31 14.31 -21.97
C GLU A 230 -17.79 15.65 -22.52
N GLU A 231 -18.28 16.78 -22.00
CA GLU A 231 -17.84 18.12 -22.41
C GLU A 231 -16.38 18.47 -22.04
N ASN A 232 -15.74 17.65 -21.20
CA ASN A 232 -14.38 17.85 -20.70
C ASN A 232 -13.41 16.76 -21.22
N ASN A 233 -13.78 16.02 -22.26
CA ASN A 233 -12.92 15.00 -22.87
C ASN A 233 -11.86 15.58 -23.83
N ARG A 234 -11.77 16.90 -24.01
CA ARG A 234 -10.79 17.56 -24.88
C ARG A 234 -10.10 18.74 -24.21
N GLY A 235 -8.76 18.75 -24.27
CA GLY A 235 -7.92 19.88 -23.89
C GLY A 235 -6.71 19.48 -23.04
N VAL A 236 -6.03 20.51 -22.53
CA VAL A 236 -4.77 20.39 -21.79
C VAL A 236 -4.93 20.95 -20.39
N PHE A 237 -4.48 20.20 -19.39
CA PHE A 237 -4.49 20.64 -18.01
C PHE A 237 -3.32 20.05 -17.26
N GLY A 238 -2.91 20.72 -16.19
CA GLY A 238 -1.73 20.30 -15.47
C GLY A 238 -1.36 21.28 -14.38
N ARG A 239 -0.20 21.01 -13.80
CA ARG A 239 0.34 21.75 -12.68
C ARG A 239 1.85 21.75 -12.71
N VAL A 240 2.44 22.87 -12.33
CA VAL A 240 3.88 23.02 -12.12
C VAL A 240 4.13 23.61 -10.73
N ALA A 241 5.22 23.22 -10.10
CA ALA A 241 5.65 23.69 -8.79
C ALA A 241 7.18 23.73 -8.71
N ALA A 242 7.71 24.71 -7.99
CA ALA A 242 9.12 24.81 -7.67
C ALA A 242 9.29 25.46 -6.30
N GLY A 243 10.31 25.06 -5.56
CA GLY A 243 10.62 25.55 -4.22
C GLY A 243 12.10 25.52 -3.92
N ALA A 244 12.53 26.48 -3.12
CA ALA A 244 13.87 26.59 -2.59
C ALA A 244 13.81 26.82 -1.08
N GLY A 245 14.73 26.24 -0.34
CA GLY A 245 14.79 26.31 1.10
C GLY A 245 16.19 26.53 1.66
N THR A 246 16.26 26.62 2.99
CA THR A 246 17.53 26.65 3.73
C THR A 246 18.33 25.38 3.47
N ASP A 247 19.62 25.39 3.80
CA ASP A 247 20.49 24.20 3.71
C ASP A 247 20.53 23.59 2.30
N LYS A 248 20.43 24.46 1.28
CA LYS A 248 20.41 24.12 -0.15
C LYS A 248 19.28 23.14 -0.51
N ARG A 249 18.18 23.13 0.24
CA ARG A 249 17.01 22.30 -0.07
C ARG A 249 16.26 22.84 -1.27
N TYR A 250 15.78 21.96 -2.14
CA TYR A 250 14.95 22.33 -3.29
C TYR A 250 13.90 21.25 -3.59
N GLU A 251 12.84 21.67 -4.25
CA GLU A 251 11.83 20.77 -4.81
C GLU A 251 11.33 21.35 -6.14
N PHE A 252 11.02 20.52 -7.13
CA PHE A 252 10.24 20.90 -8.28
C PHE A 252 9.40 19.71 -8.76
N ALA A 253 8.24 20.00 -9.33
CA ALA A 253 7.36 18.99 -9.90
C ALA A 253 6.51 19.61 -11.01
N GLY A 254 6.24 18.86 -12.07
CA GLY A 254 5.46 19.24 -13.22
C GLY A 254 4.64 18.06 -13.73
N MET A 255 3.38 18.27 -14.07
CA MET A 255 2.58 17.28 -14.79
C MET A 255 1.63 17.97 -15.75
N ILE A 256 1.58 17.45 -16.97
CA ILE A 256 0.79 17.96 -18.08
C ILE A 256 -0.01 16.79 -18.64
N ASN A 257 -1.31 16.97 -18.79
CA ASN A 257 -2.22 15.98 -19.35
C ASN A 257 -2.87 16.57 -20.60
N PHE A 258 -2.85 15.83 -21.69
CA PHE A 258 -3.51 16.11 -22.95
C PHE A 258 -4.57 15.04 -23.18
N PHE A 259 -5.85 15.45 -23.18
CA PHE A 259 -6.97 14.56 -23.46
C PHE A 259 -7.61 14.93 -24.80
N ASP A 260 -7.88 13.91 -25.62
CA ASP A 260 -8.65 14.00 -26.84
C ASP A 260 -9.52 12.74 -26.97
N ASN A 261 -10.71 12.79 -26.36
CA ASN A 261 -11.65 11.68 -26.24
C ASN A 261 -11.01 10.46 -25.55
N GLU A 262 -10.83 9.37 -26.29
CA GLU A 262 -10.23 8.13 -25.80
C GLU A 262 -8.71 8.22 -25.70
N ARG A 263 -8.08 9.10 -26.48
CA ARG A 263 -6.64 9.29 -26.48
C ARG A 263 -6.23 10.21 -25.33
N ARG A 264 -5.32 9.73 -24.50
CA ARG A 264 -4.82 10.44 -23.33
C ARG A 264 -3.31 10.31 -23.28
N ILE A 265 -2.65 11.45 -23.14
CA ILE A 265 -1.20 11.54 -23.01
C ILE A 265 -0.92 12.34 -21.74
N SER A 266 -0.16 11.77 -20.84
CA SER A 266 0.21 12.42 -19.58
C SER A 266 1.72 12.39 -19.44
N VAL A 267 2.32 13.54 -19.16
CA VAL A 267 3.76 13.69 -18.95
C VAL A 267 3.98 14.28 -17.56
N LEU A 268 4.93 13.73 -16.83
CA LEU A 268 5.34 14.23 -15.54
C LEU A 268 6.85 14.32 -15.42
N ALA A 269 7.32 15.22 -14.56
CA ALA A 269 8.71 15.34 -14.15
C ALA A 269 8.79 15.92 -12.74
N GLY A 270 9.82 15.56 -11.98
CA GLY A 270 10.04 16.15 -10.66
C GLY A 270 11.39 15.80 -10.05
N GLY A 271 11.77 16.53 -9.00
CA GLY A 271 13.00 16.27 -8.28
C GLY A 271 13.12 17.07 -6.97
N ASN A 272 13.85 16.53 -6.01
CA ASN A 272 14.08 17.16 -4.69
C ASN A 272 15.28 16.53 -3.95
N ASN A 273 15.70 17.16 -2.86
CA ASN A 273 16.67 16.63 -1.88
C ASN A 273 16.14 16.68 -0.43
N THR A 274 14.84 16.41 -0.30
CA THR A 274 14.06 16.46 0.95
C THR A 274 13.47 15.10 1.32
N ASN A 275 14.10 14.00 0.87
CA ASN A 275 13.65 12.61 1.08
C ASN A 275 12.19 12.37 0.67
N SER A 276 11.74 13.06 -0.38
CA SER A 276 10.40 12.91 -0.98
C SER A 276 10.50 12.14 -2.29
N PRO A 277 9.42 11.45 -2.74
CA PRO A 277 9.39 10.68 -3.99
C PRO A 277 9.51 11.48 -5.31
N GLY A 278 10.08 12.69 -5.31
CA GLY A 278 10.35 13.48 -6.52
C GLY A 278 9.13 14.17 -7.12
N PHE A 279 7.92 13.61 -6.96
CA PHE A 279 6.69 14.10 -7.61
C PHE A 279 5.71 14.85 -6.70
N SER A 280 6.20 15.40 -5.58
CA SER A 280 5.33 16.07 -4.62
C SER A 280 5.07 17.52 -5.08
N PHE A 281 3.88 17.83 -5.59
CA PHE A 281 3.46 19.21 -5.86
C PHE A 281 3.16 19.94 -4.56
N GLY A 282 3.78 21.10 -4.35
CA GLY A 282 3.75 21.97 -3.16
C GLY A 282 2.39 22.36 -2.50
N GLU A 283 1.27 21.69 -2.78
CA GLU A 283 0.01 21.85 -2.04
C GLU A 283 -0.01 20.99 -0.75
N ILE A 284 0.46 21.62 0.32
CA ILE A 284 -0.07 21.63 1.70
C ILE A 284 -0.37 20.26 2.35
N SER A 285 0.48 19.87 3.31
CA SER A 285 0.45 18.69 4.21
C SER A 285 0.36 17.28 3.59
N LYS A 286 -0.17 17.11 2.37
CA LYS A 286 -0.29 15.80 1.68
C LYS A 286 1.05 15.27 1.14
N MET A 287 2.13 16.02 1.39
CA MET A 287 3.52 15.68 1.08
C MET A 287 4.26 15.09 2.29
N PHE A 288 3.66 15.12 3.49
CA PHE A 288 4.19 14.48 4.70
C PHE A 288 3.33 13.29 5.18
N GLY A 289 2.38 12.84 4.36
CA GLY A 289 1.61 11.63 4.58
C GLY A 289 2.18 10.45 3.80
N ARG A 290 2.47 9.36 4.52
CA ARG A 290 3.01 8.07 4.06
C ARG A 290 1.93 7.09 3.54
N GLY A 291 1.44 7.15 2.29
CA GLY A 291 0.52 6.10 1.81
C GLY A 291 0.28 5.92 0.31
N GLY A 292 0.11 4.65 -0.05
CA GLY A 292 -0.92 4.18 -1.00
C GLY A 292 -0.48 4.03 -2.44
N GLY A 293 0.24 2.95 -2.75
CA GLY A 293 1.03 2.78 -3.98
C GLY A 293 2.51 3.02 -3.72
N ILE A 294 2.79 3.78 -2.65
CA ILE A 294 4.12 4.11 -2.17
C ILE A 294 4.41 3.41 -0.84
N SER A 295 5.21 2.33 -0.84
CA SER A 295 5.65 1.66 0.39
C SER A 295 7.03 2.17 0.81
N PHE A 296 7.11 2.91 1.92
CA PHE A 296 8.39 3.25 2.52
C PHE A 296 8.88 2.07 3.36
N ASN A 297 10.06 1.56 3.07
CA ASN A 297 10.72 0.56 3.90
C ASN A 297 11.44 1.26 5.07
N SER A 298 11.71 0.54 6.14
CA SER A 298 12.41 1.07 7.33
C SER A 298 13.83 1.55 7.03
N ASN A 299 14.36 1.20 5.86
CA ASN A 299 15.63 1.68 5.33
C ASN A 299 15.45 2.93 4.46
N GLY A 300 14.40 3.74 4.57
CA GLY A 300 14.29 4.99 3.79
C GLY A 300 14.05 4.84 2.29
N SER A 301 14.01 3.61 1.74
CA SER A 301 13.51 3.39 0.39
C SER A 301 12.00 3.64 0.34
N PHE A 302 11.50 4.03 -0.82
CA PHE A 302 10.06 4.18 -1.08
C PHE A 302 9.69 3.47 -2.37
N ALA A 303 8.60 2.73 -2.42
CA ALA A 303 8.07 2.24 -3.68
C ALA A 303 7.11 3.25 -4.32
N VAL A 304 6.75 3.16 -5.59
CA VAL A 304 5.58 3.83 -6.23
C VAL A 304 5.03 2.86 -7.27
N GLY A 305 3.75 2.48 -7.20
CA GLY A 305 3.14 1.52 -8.13
C GLY A 305 3.83 0.15 -8.22
N GLY A 306 4.42 -0.34 -7.11
CA GLY A 306 5.19 -1.59 -7.07
C GLY A 306 6.68 -1.46 -7.39
N ARG A 307 7.17 -0.25 -7.66
CA ARG A 307 8.56 0.04 -8.08
C ARG A 307 9.34 0.63 -6.91
N SER A 308 10.42 0.01 -6.43
CA SER A 308 11.22 0.51 -5.28
C SER A 308 12.23 1.58 -5.71
N PHE A 309 12.37 2.65 -4.92
CA PHE A 309 13.26 3.79 -5.14
C PHE A 309 14.08 4.08 -3.88
N GLY A 310 15.38 4.26 -4.04
CA GLY A 310 16.30 4.47 -2.93
C GLY A 310 16.43 3.27 -1.97
N GLY A 311 17.19 3.46 -0.89
CA GLY A 311 17.47 2.48 0.16
C GLY A 311 18.69 2.88 0.97
N GLY A 312 18.55 2.91 2.30
CA GLY A 312 19.50 3.45 3.28
C GLY A 312 18.86 4.44 4.28
N GLN A 313 19.37 4.46 5.51
CA GLN A 313 19.32 5.67 6.33
C GLN A 313 20.01 6.81 5.55
N GLY A 314 19.75 8.09 5.83
CA GLY A 314 20.43 9.18 5.12
C GLY A 314 19.53 10.23 4.44
N ILE A 315 20.18 11.11 3.68
CA ILE A 315 19.53 12.13 2.85
C ILE A 315 19.53 11.66 1.39
N THR A 316 18.33 11.58 0.81
CA THR A 316 18.11 11.15 -0.57
C THR A 316 17.77 12.34 -1.45
N THR A 317 18.57 12.52 -2.50
CA THR A 317 18.23 13.35 -3.65
C THR A 317 17.57 12.46 -4.70
N SER A 318 16.42 12.85 -5.22
CA SER A 318 15.67 12.09 -6.21
C SER A 318 15.21 12.94 -7.38
N GLN A 319 15.16 12.33 -8.56
CA GLN A 319 14.65 12.91 -9.80
C GLN A 319 13.83 11.85 -10.54
N ASN A 320 12.78 12.28 -11.23
CA ASN A 320 11.97 11.37 -12.04
C ASN A 320 11.32 12.06 -13.24
N VAL A 321 11.01 11.25 -14.25
CA VAL A 321 10.27 11.62 -15.45
C VAL A 321 9.38 10.46 -15.83
N GLY A 322 8.12 10.75 -16.14
CA GLY A 322 7.14 9.72 -16.52
C GLY A 322 6.31 10.16 -17.72
N VAL A 323 6.00 9.21 -18.59
CA VAL A 323 5.08 9.40 -19.71
C VAL A 323 4.06 8.27 -19.68
N ASN A 324 2.79 8.60 -19.84
CA ASN A 324 1.71 7.64 -19.96
C ASN A 324 0.89 7.95 -21.22
N TYR A 325 0.54 6.90 -21.93
CA TYR A 325 -0.28 6.90 -23.14
C TYR A 325 -1.41 5.91 -22.95
N ALA A 326 -2.65 6.33 -23.20
CA ALA A 326 -3.79 5.42 -23.26
C ALA A 326 -4.68 5.79 -24.44
N ASP A 327 -5.16 4.79 -25.18
CA ASP A 327 -6.00 5.00 -26.36
C ASP A 327 -6.88 3.79 -26.65
N GLN A 328 -7.90 3.97 -27.49
CA GLN A 328 -8.70 2.90 -28.06
C GLN A 328 -8.45 2.85 -29.58
N ILE A 329 -7.77 1.79 -30.02
CA ILE A 329 -7.43 1.58 -31.44
C ILE A 329 -8.57 0.79 -32.09
N GLY A 330 -9.32 1.44 -32.97
CA GLY A 330 -10.52 0.85 -33.56
C GLY A 330 -11.60 0.61 -32.50
N ASN A 331 -12.38 -0.46 -32.65
CA ASN A 331 -13.50 -0.76 -31.73
C ASN A 331 -13.19 -1.88 -30.72
N ASN A 332 -12.02 -2.52 -30.85
CA ASN A 332 -11.77 -3.84 -30.28
C ASN A 332 -10.44 -3.95 -29.53
N THR A 333 -9.63 -2.89 -29.50
CA THR A 333 -8.31 -2.90 -28.90
C THR A 333 -8.10 -1.68 -28.04
N GLU A 334 -7.88 -1.89 -26.75
CA GLU A 334 -7.43 -0.87 -25.82
C GLU A 334 -5.93 -1.02 -25.59
N ILE A 335 -5.22 0.10 -25.59
CA ILE A 335 -3.79 0.16 -25.32
C ILE A 335 -3.53 1.15 -24.19
N SER A 336 -2.72 0.72 -23.24
CA SER A 336 -2.16 1.58 -22.19
C SER A 336 -0.66 1.31 -22.11
N SER A 337 0.15 2.35 -22.12
CA SER A 337 1.60 2.23 -21.97
C SER A 337 2.11 3.32 -21.04
N ASP A 338 3.08 2.98 -20.20
CA ASP A 338 3.81 3.96 -19.41
C ASP A 338 5.30 3.68 -19.41
N TYR A 339 6.06 4.78 -19.43
CA TYR A 339 7.50 4.79 -19.26
C TYR A 339 7.84 5.68 -18.07
N PHE A 340 8.73 5.22 -17.20
CA PHE A 340 9.15 5.93 -16.00
C PHE A 340 10.65 5.81 -15.80
N TYR A 341 11.33 6.94 -15.81
CA TYR A 341 12.73 7.08 -15.41
C TYR A 341 12.78 7.66 -13.99
N ALA A 342 13.63 7.09 -13.14
CA ALA A 342 13.93 7.66 -11.84
C ALA A 342 15.39 7.47 -11.47
N SER A 343 15.98 8.53 -10.94
CA SER A 343 17.33 8.58 -10.40
C SER A 343 17.28 8.96 -8.93
N SER A 344 18.11 8.34 -8.12
CA SER A 344 18.26 8.70 -6.71
C SER A 344 19.69 8.53 -6.25
N SER A 345 20.16 9.47 -5.43
CA SER A 345 21.43 9.40 -4.71
C SER A 345 21.15 9.55 -3.22
N SER A 346 21.52 8.56 -2.42
CA SER A 346 21.39 8.61 -0.97
C SER A 346 22.74 8.59 -0.28
N GLU A 347 22.97 9.56 0.60
CA GLU A 347 24.17 9.67 1.42
C GLU A 347 23.81 9.40 2.88
N ASN A 348 24.53 8.45 3.48
CA ASN A 348 24.39 8.08 4.87
C ASN A 348 25.75 8.08 5.55
N GLU A 349 25.83 8.76 6.68
CA GLU A 349 26.90 8.55 7.65
C GLU A 349 26.25 7.91 8.87
N SER A 350 26.86 6.86 9.40
CA SER A 350 26.36 6.10 10.53
C SER A 350 27.48 5.91 11.53
N SER A 351 27.16 6.08 12.81
CA SER A 351 28.03 5.70 13.91
C SER A 351 27.28 4.71 14.78
N SER A 352 27.96 3.66 15.23
CA SER A 352 27.40 2.73 16.20
C SER A 352 28.41 2.32 17.26
N GLU A 353 27.91 2.17 18.48
CA GLU A 353 28.63 1.67 19.64
C GLU A 353 27.87 0.44 20.15
N ARG A 354 28.53 -0.70 20.24
CA ARG A 354 27.90 -1.97 20.61
C ARG A 354 28.66 -2.66 21.73
N GLU A 355 27.96 -3.01 22.80
CA GLU A 355 28.42 -3.93 23.84
C GLU A 355 27.88 -5.33 23.51
N THR A 356 28.76 -6.29 23.26
CA THR A 356 28.38 -7.70 23.09
C THR A 356 28.65 -8.45 24.39
N ILE A 357 27.63 -9.12 24.90
CA ILE A 357 27.62 -9.80 26.19
C ILE A 357 27.66 -11.31 25.94
N LEU A 358 28.74 -11.96 26.40
CA LEU A 358 28.92 -13.41 26.39
C LEU A 358 28.67 -13.97 27.78
N SER A 359 28.69 -15.30 27.92
CA SER A 359 28.44 -15.98 29.20
C SER A 359 29.48 -15.71 30.29
N ASP A 360 30.71 -15.41 29.89
CA ASP A 360 31.89 -15.28 30.76
C ASP A 360 32.68 -13.97 30.53
N SER A 361 32.31 -13.19 29.52
CA SER A 361 33.05 -12.01 29.07
C SER A 361 32.16 -11.05 28.30
N ARG A 362 32.67 -9.87 27.98
CA ARG A 362 32.05 -8.92 27.06
C ARG A 362 33.12 -8.19 26.28
N PHE A 363 32.72 -7.62 25.15
CA PHE A 363 33.58 -6.78 24.35
C PHE A 363 32.76 -5.64 23.75
N PHE A 364 33.44 -4.57 23.39
CA PHE A 364 32.83 -3.37 22.83
C PHE A 364 33.28 -3.19 21.40
N SER A 365 32.40 -2.81 20.51
CA SER A 365 32.73 -2.52 19.12
C SER A 365 32.18 -1.16 18.71
N ASN A 366 33.04 -0.31 18.19
CA ASN A 366 32.69 0.98 17.60
C ASN A 366 32.80 0.87 16.10
N SER A 367 31.82 1.40 15.37
CA SER A 367 31.84 1.46 13.92
C SER A 367 31.44 2.84 13.46
N THR A 368 32.22 3.42 12.55
CA THR A 368 31.81 4.57 11.77
C THR A 368 31.79 4.17 10.31
N SER A 369 30.71 4.50 9.61
CA SER A 369 30.57 4.16 8.20
C SER A 369 29.94 5.27 7.40
N ARG A 370 30.35 5.36 6.14
CA ARG A 370 29.79 6.26 5.14
C ARG A 370 29.40 5.45 3.91
N SER A 371 28.14 5.55 3.50
CA SER A 371 27.64 4.91 2.28
C SER A 371 27.02 5.95 1.35
N ILE A 372 27.42 5.94 0.09
CA ILE A 372 26.77 6.66 -0.99
C ILE A 372 26.15 5.61 -1.92
N ASN A 373 24.85 5.71 -2.16
CA ASN A 373 24.14 4.80 -3.04
C ASN A 373 23.43 5.56 -4.14
N ASP A 374 23.92 5.40 -5.36
CA ASP A 374 23.34 5.97 -6.57
C ASP A 374 22.55 4.88 -7.31
N ASN A 375 21.29 5.17 -7.64
CA ASN A 375 20.41 4.25 -8.33
C ASN A 375 19.70 4.96 -9.48
N ASP A 376 19.90 4.45 -10.69
CA ASP A 376 19.19 4.86 -11.90
C ASP A 376 18.28 3.73 -12.35
N SER A 377 17.02 4.03 -12.63
CA SER A 377 16.01 3.04 -12.97
C SER A 377 15.14 3.48 -14.13
N HIS A 378 14.86 2.55 -15.02
CA HIS A 378 14.00 2.68 -16.19
C HIS A 378 12.94 1.60 -16.12
N ASN A 379 11.68 1.98 -16.23
CA ASN A 379 10.55 1.06 -16.20
C ASN A 379 9.66 1.35 -17.41
N TYR A 380 9.31 0.31 -18.14
CA TYR A 380 8.39 0.37 -19.27
C TYR A 380 7.30 -0.67 -19.07
N ASN A 381 6.05 -0.25 -19.16
CA ASN A 381 4.89 -1.13 -19.05
C ASN A 381 3.98 -0.91 -20.26
N LEU A 382 3.36 -2.00 -20.69
CA LEU A 382 2.37 -2.00 -21.74
C LEU A 382 1.23 -2.93 -21.29
N GLU A 383 0.01 -2.53 -21.57
CA GLU A 383 -1.20 -3.31 -21.40
C GLU A 383 -1.97 -3.22 -22.73
N LEU A 384 -2.26 -4.38 -23.30
CA LEU A 384 -3.07 -4.53 -24.49
C LEU A 384 -4.27 -5.41 -24.14
N GLU A 385 -5.46 -4.85 -24.28
CA GLU A 385 -6.72 -5.58 -24.13
C GLU A 385 -7.37 -5.68 -25.51
N ILE A 386 -7.51 -6.91 -26.02
CA ILE A 386 -8.02 -7.19 -27.36
C ILE A 386 -9.30 -8.02 -27.22
N GLU A 387 -10.44 -7.44 -27.57
CA GLU A 387 -11.73 -8.12 -27.64
C GLU A 387 -12.11 -8.38 -29.10
N THR A 388 -11.86 -9.59 -29.62
CA THR A 388 -12.22 -9.88 -31.03
C THR A 388 -13.73 -9.96 -31.22
N ASP A 389 -14.45 -10.47 -30.21
CA ASP A 389 -15.90 -10.59 -30.18
C ASP A 389 -16.39 -10.62 -28.72
N SER A 390 -17.71 -10.61 -28.52
CA SER A 390 -18.32 -10.68 -27.17
C SER A 390 -18.02 -11.95 -26.38
N THR A 391 -17.23 -12.89 -26.89
CA THR A 391 -16.90 -14.16 -26.25
C THR A 391 -15.40 -14.40 -26.11
N PHE A 392 -14.53 -13.66 -26.81
CA PHE A 392 -13.08 -13.87 -26.78
C PHE A 392 -12.32 -12.58 -26.45
N GLN A 393 -11.47 -12.66 -25.42
CA GLN A 393 -10.61 -11.58 -24.96
C GLN A 393 -9.18 -12.10 -24.81
N ILE A 394 -8.20 -11.30 -25.25
CA ILE A 394 -6.77 -11.50 -25.00
C ILE A 394 -6.25 -10.27 -24.26
N ASN A 395 -5.60 -10.49 -23.12
CA ASN A 395 -4.88 -9.46 -22.39
C ASN A 395 -3.39 -9.78 -22.44
N ILE A 396 -2.56 -8.78 -22.75
CA ILE A 396 -1.09 -8.91 -22.83
C ILE A 396 -0.47 -7.76 -22.04
N GLU A 397 0.27 -8.10 -20.98
CA GLU A 397 0.82 -7.15 -20.02
C GLU A 397 2.34 -7.34 -19.85
N PRO A 398 3.18 -6.95 -20.84
CA PRO A 398 4.61 -7.00 -20.68
C PRO A 398 5.11 -5.79 -19.90
N SER A 399 6.09 -6.05 -19.05
CA SER A 399 6.84 -5.04 -18.31
C SER A 399 8.33 -5.30 -18.43
N PHE A 400 9.09 -4.23 -18.56
CA PHE A 400 10.54 -4.24 -18.60
C PHE A 400 11.06 -3.26 -17.56
N SER A 401 11.96 -3.72 -16.70
CA SER A 401 12.68 -2.87 -15.77
C SER A 401 14.19 -3.02 -15.99
N TYR A 402 14.89 -1.90 -15.90
CA TYR A 402 16.34 -1.86 -15.88
C TYR A 402 16.76 -0.94 -14.75
N SER A 403 17.68 -1.39 -13.90
CA SER A 403 18.27 -0.53 -12.88
C SER A 403 19.77 -0.72 -12.79
N GLN A 404 20.46 0.38 -12.55
CA GLN A 404 21.87 0.43 -12.25
C GLN A 404 22.02 0.97 -10.83
N ASN A 405 22.69 0.24 -9.96
CA ASN A 405 22.96 0.65 -8.59
C ASN A 405 24.46 0.67 -8.34
N ARG A 406 24.97 1.78 -7.84
CA ARG A 406 26.36 1.99 -7.45
C ARG A 406 26.42 2.31 -5.97
N THR A 407 27.13 1.50 -5.22
CA THR A 407 27.33 1.69 -3.79
C THR A 407 28.81 1.90 -3.52
N ALA A 408 29.16 3.05 -2.97
CA ALA A 408 30.46 3.28 -2.36
C ALA A 408 30.29 3.23 -0.85
N PHE A 409 31.01 2.34 -0.19
CA PHE A 409 30.95 2.11 1.25
C PHE A 409 32.34 2.23 1.85
N ASN A 410 32.45 2.96 2.96
CA ASN A 410 33.64 2.97 3.79
C ASN A 410 33.24 2.70 5.24
N SER A 411 34.00 1.88 5.96
CA SER A 411 33.87 1.76 7.41
C SER A 411 35.23 1.78 8.10
N GLN A 412 35.19 2.26 9.34
CA GLN A 412 36.26 2.11 10.32
C GLN A 412 35.64 1.44 11.54
N ASP A 413 36.16 0.29 11.89
CA ASP A 413 35.65 -0.58 12.95
C ASP A 413 36.75 -0.79 13.99
N GLU A 414 36.42 -0.64 15.27
CA GLU A 414 37.33 -0.88 16.39
C GLU A 414 36.65 -1.83 17.39
N THR A 415 37.39 -2.81 17.89
CA THR A 415 36.90 -3.73 18.93
C THR A 415 37.78 -3.66 20.17
N PHE A 416 37.17 -3.54 21.34
CA PHE A 416 37.82 -3.48 22.64
C PHE A 416 37.38 -4.65 23.51
N ASP A 417 38.28 -5.18 24.34
CA ASP A 417 37.94 -6.18 25.36
C ASP A 417 37.20 -5.57 26.58
N ASP A 418 36.97 -6.39 27.61
CA ASP A 418 36.29 -5.97 28.86
C ASP A 418 37.08 -4.89 29.62
N ASP A 419 38.41 -4.86 29.48
CA ASP A 419 39.30 -3.85 30.06
C ASP A 419 39.43 -2.59 29.18
N LEU A 420 38.66 -2.52 28.08
CA LEU A 420 38.66 -1.44 27.09
C LEU A 420 40.02 -1.29 26.36
N VAL A 421 40.76 -2.38 26.23
CA VAL A 421 41.98 -2.45 25.42
C VAL A 421 41.59 -2.79 23.99
N LEU A 422 42.12 -2.04 23.02
CA LEU A 422 41.90 -2.29 21.60
C LEU A 422 42.47 -3.68 21.21
N THR A 423 41.60 -4.55 20.72
CA THR A 423 41.92 -5.93 20.30
C THR A 423 42.01 -6.08 18.79
N ASN A 424 41.22 -5.32 18.03
CA ASN A 424 41.37 -5.22 16.59
C ASN A 424 40.83 -3.89 16.06
N GLN A 425 41.35 -3.48 14.91
CA GLN A 425 40.79 -2.39 14.11
C GLN A 425 40.72 -2.79 12.63
N SER A 426 39.73 -2.29 11.90
CA SER A 426 39.52 -2.59 10.49
C SER A 426 39.11 -1.34 9.73
N ASP A 427 39.82 -1.06 8.63
CA ASP A 427 39.39 -0.11 7.61
C ASP A 427 38.89 -0.90 6.41
N VAL A 428 37.67 -0.59 5.94
CA VAL A 428 37.06 -1.23 4.77
C VAL A 428 36.63 -0.15 3.78
N SER A 429 36.97 -0.34 2.51
CA SER A 429 36.46 0.42 1.37
C SER A 429 35.90 -0.58 0.35
N SER A 430 34.62 -0.44 0.00
CA SER A 430 33.96 -1.26 -1.01
C SER A 430 33.27 -0.39 -2.05
N ASN A 431 33.41 -0.77 -3.32
CA ASN A 431 32.69 -0.18 -4.45
C ASN A 431 31.97 -1.29 -5.21
N VAL A 432 30.64 -1.28 -5.14
CA VAL A 432 29.79 -2.25 -5.82
C VAL A 432 29.04 -1.54 -6.94
N GLU A 433 29.16 -2.03 -8.16
CA GLU A 433 28.29 -1.65 -9.28
C GLU A 433 27.45 -2.86 -9.68
N SER A 434 26.14 -2.66 -9.80
CA SER A 434 25.22 -3.73 -10.20
C SER A 434 24.22 -3.27 -11.23
N PHE A 435 23.88 -4.17 -12.15
CA PHE A 435 22.94 -3.96 -13.24
C PHE A 435 21.86 -5.03 -13.16
N ALA A 436 20.63 -4.62 -12.88
CA ALA A 436 19.48 -5.51 -12.90
C ALA A 436 18.64 -5.25 -14.16
N ARG A 437 18.21 -6.33 -14.82
CA ARG A 437 17.31 -6.34 -15.97
C ARG A 437 16.18 -7.31 -15.69
N GLU A 438 14.95 -6.83 -15.70
CA GLU A 438 13.77 -7.64 -15.48
C GLU A 438 12.84 -7.54 -16.68
N PHE A 439 12.32 -8.68 -17.11
CA PHE A 439 11.24 -8.77 -18.06
C PHE A 439 10.15 -9.67 -17.50
N ASN A 440 8.96 -9.12 -17.29
CA ASN A 440 7.78 -9.89 -16.94
C ASN A 440 6.74 -9.77 -18.03
N ASN A 441 5.96 -10.82 -18.24
CA ASN A 441 4.88 -10.81 -19.22
C ASN A 441 3.75 -11.73 -18.77
N ASP A 442 2.55 -11.18 -18.59
CA ASP A 442 1.30 -11.95 -18.45
C ASP A 442 0.54 -11.92 -19.79
N ILE A 443 0.25 -13.10 -20.31
CA ILE A 443 -0.67 -13.26 -21.44
C ILE A 443 -1.85 -14.10 -20.97
N THR A 444 -3.03 -13.51 -20.99
CA THR A 444 -4.28 -14.18 -20.65
C THR A 444 -5.23 -14.21 -21.84
N ALA A 445 -5.54 -15.40 -22.35
CA ALA A 445 -6.54 -15.60 -23.39
C ALA A 445 -7.78 -16.29 -22.80
N THR A 446 -8.95 -15.68 -22.94
CA THR A 446 -10.21 -16.18 -22.37
C THR A 446 -11.30 -16.31 -23.44
N LYS A 447 -11.85 -17.52 -23.63
CA LYS A 447 -13.03 -17.78 -24.48
C LYS A 447 -14.23 -18.21 -23.64
N ARG A 448 -15.29 -17.40 -23.63
CA ARG A 448 -16.60 -17.70 -23.07
C ARG A 448 -17.41 -18.59 -24.02
N PHE A 449 -18.21 -19.50 -23.48
CA PHE A 449 -19.13 -20.32 -24.27
C PHE A 449 -20.35 -20.74 -23.45
N GLY A 450 -21.37 -21.24 -24.14
CA GLY A 450 -22.61 -21.69 -23.53
C GLY A 450 -23.35 -20.57 -22.80
N SER A 451 -24.27 -20.94 -21.90
CA SER A 451 -25.07 -19.97 -21.17
C SER A 451 -24.44 -19.63 -19.80
N ARG A 452 -24.14 -18.36 -19.59
CA ARG A 452 -24.02 -17.72 -18.26
C ARG A 452 -22.87 -18.18 -17.33
N GLY A 453 -21.63 -18.11 -17.83
CA GLY A 453 -20.41 -18.11 -16.99
C GLY A 453 -19.42 -19.26 -17.20
N ALA A 454 -19.61 -20.07 -18.24
CA ALA A 454 -18.63 -21.08 -18.66
C ALA A 454 -17.57 -20.46 -19.60
N PHE A 455 -16.31 -20.89 -19.44
CA PHE A 455 -15.19 -20.39 -20.22
C PHE A 455 -13.99 -21.34 -20.19
N VAL A 456 -13.10 -21.16 -21.16
CA VAL A 456 -11.72 -21.67 -21.17
C VAL A 456 -10.80 -20.47 -21.03
N ARG A 457 -9.81 -20.58 -20.15
CA ARG A 457 -8.76 -19.58 -19.99
C ARG A 457 -7.40 -20.26 -20.04
N ILE A 458 -6.50 -19.67 -20.80
CA ILE A 458 -5.07 -19.97 -20.77
C ILE A 458 -4.37 -18.70 -20.30
N GLN A 459 -3.52 -18.85 -19.29
CA GLN A 459 -2.68 -17.79 -18.78
C GLN A 459 -1.23 -18.28 -18.82
N LEU A 460 -0.34 -17.44 -19.33
CA LEU A 460 1.09 -17.68 -19.39
C LEU A 460 1.80 -16.47 -18.79
N GLU A 461 2.44 -16.67 -17.65
CA GLU A 461 3.30 -15.67 -17.02
C GLU A 461 4.75 -16.10 -17.26
N ASN A 462 5.58 -15.17 -17.73
CA ASN A 462 7.02 -15.36 -17.87
C ASN A 462 7.71 -14.28 -17.06
N SER A 463 8.78 -14.65 -16.36
CA SER A 463 9.66 -13.73 -15.63
C SER A 463 11.11 -14.08 -15.96
N VAL A 464 11.88 -13.07 -16.30
CA VAL A 464 13.32 -13.17 -16.53
C VAL A 464 13.96 -12.05 -15.73
N SER A 465 14.82 -12.40 -14.79
CA SER A 465 15.58 -11.43 -14.01
C SER A 465 17.05 -11.76 -14.13
N GLN A 466 17.84 -10.80 -14.57
CA GLN A 466 19.29 -10.89 -14.64
C GLN A 466 19.90 -9.79 -13.80
N GLN A 467 20.86 -10.15 -12.95
CA GLN A 467 21.61 -9.20 -12.16
C GLN A 467 23.09 -9.51 -12.30
N ASP A 468 23.83 -8.59 -12.89
CA ASP A 468 25.29 -8.62 -12.99
C ASP A 468 25.85 -7.64 -11.93
N SER A 469 26.97 -7.96 -11.29
CA SER A 469 27.60 -7.07 -10.31
C SER A 469 29.12 -7.19 -10.28
N ASP A 470 29.78 -6.05 -10.21
CA ASP A 470 31.22 -5.92 -9.97
C ASP A 470 31.42 -5.36 -8.56
N ASP A 471 32.16 -6.07 -7.70
CA ASP A 471 32.48 -5.63 -6.34
C ASP A 471 33.99 -5.56 -6.14
N PHE A 472 34.47 -4.38 -5.79
CA PHE A 472 35.86 -4.15 -5.38
C PHE A 472 35.90 -3.91 -3.88
N ILE A 473 36.63 -4.75 -3.16
CA ILE A 473 36.82 -4.61 -1.71
C ILE A 473 38.31 -4.44 -1.42
N ASN A 474 38.64 -3.37 -0.72
CA ASN A 474 39.91 -3.19 -0.05
C ASN A 474 39.67 -3.14 1.46
N SER A 475 40.34 -3.98 2.22
CA SER A 475 40.29 -3.93 3.68
C SER A 475 41.64 -4.23 4.31
N VAL A 476 41.91 -3.52 5.41
CA VAL A 476 43.08 -3.77 6.26
C VAL A 476 42.55 -3.97 7.67
N THR A 477 42.78 -5.17 8.21
CA THR A 477 42.42 -5.50 9.59
C THR A 477 43.68 -5.77 10.37
N GLU A 478 43.88 -5.05 11.47
CA GLU A 478 44.98 -5.24 12.40
C GLU A 478 44.44 -5.86 13.69
N ILE A 479 44.98 -7.01 14.06
CA ILE A 479 44.67 -7.73 15.29
C ILE A 479 45.82 -7.47 16.26
N PHE A 480 45.49 -7.06 17.49
CA PHE A 480 46.42 -6.77 18.56
C PHE A 480 46.37 -7.85 19.64
N GLY A 481 47.35 -7.84 20.56
CA GLY A 481 47.45 -8.80 21.67
C GLY A 481 48.59 -9.79 21.52
N ASP A 482 48.40 -11.02 22.02
CA ASP A 482 49.47 -12.04 22.12
C ASP A 482 49.93 -12.59 20.76
N ASN A 483 49.06 -12.56 19.75
CA ASN A 483 49.36 -12.97 18.38
C ASN A 483 48.96 -11.86 17.39
N PRO A 484 49.77 -10.79 17.27
CA PRO A 484 49.44 -9.68 16.38
C PRO A 484 49.51 -10.13 14.92
N GLU A 485 48.51 -9.76 14.13
CA GLU A 485 48.38 -10.11 12.72
C GLU A 485 47.80 -8.94 11.93
N THR A 486 48.27 -8.73 10.70
CA THR A 486 47.67 -7.79 9.76
C THR A 486 47.11 -8.57 8.58
N ILE A 487 45.81 -8.49 8.38
CA ILE A 487 45.10 -9.11 7.27
C ILE A 487 44.78 -8.03 6.26
N VAL A 488 45.40 -8.12 5.08
CA VAL A 488 45.09 -7.25 3.94
C VAL A 488 44.27 -8.05 2.95
N ARG A 489 43.12 -7.52 2.54
CA ARG A 489 42.33 -8.05 1.42
C ARG A 489 42.18 -6.98 0.36
N ASP A 490 42.55 -7.33 -0.85
CA ASP A 490 42.32 -6.53 -2.04
C ASP A 490 41.73 -7.47 -3.07
N GLN A 491 40.42 -7.34 -3.32
CA GLN A 491 39.62 -8.34 -4.00
C GLN A 491 38.70 -7.72 -5.04
N PHE A 492 38.53 -8.44 -6.15
CA PHE A 492 37.51 -8.21 -7.16
C PHE A 492 36.56 -9.40 -7.22
N THR A 493 35.26 -9.16 -7.20
CA THR A 493 34.23 -10.19 -7.36
C THR A 493 33.32 -9.89 -8.55
N ASP A 494 33.29 -10.79 -9.53
CA ASP A 494 32.31 -10.81 -10.62
C ASP A 494 31.11 -11.69 -10.22
N GLY A 495 29.96 -11.04 -10.05
CA GLY A 495 28.70 -11.65 -9.65
C GLY A 495 27.70 -11.74 -10.79
N GLU A 496 27.07 -12.89 -10.95
CA GLU A 496 25.98 -13.14 -11.89
C GLU A 496 24.84 -13.85 -11.15
N ASN A 497 23.66 -13.23 -11.09
CA ASN A 497 22.45 -13.82 -10.54
C ASN A 497 21.32 -13.75 -11.56
N ASN A 498 21.05 -14.89 -12.19
CA ASN A 498 20.10 -15.03 -13.28
C ASN A 498 18.96 -15.93 -12.85
N SER A 499 17.72 -15.51 -13.04
CA SER A 499 16.54 -16.32 -12.79
C SER A 499 15.54 -16.26 -13.93
N TYR A 500 14.89 -17.39 -14.16
CA TYR A 500 13.92 -17.62 -15.21
C TYR A 500 12.72 -18.38 -14.62
N GLY A 501 11.55 -17.77 -14.72
CA GLY A 501 10.28 -18.30 -14.22
C GLY A 501 9.23 -18.41 -15.33
N VAL A 502 8.51 -19.53 -15.37
CA VAL A 502 7.34 -19.73 -16.24
C VAL A 502 6.18 -20.27 -15.40
N ASN A 503 5.04 -19.58 -15.43
CA ASN A 503 3.76 -20.07 -14.92
C ASN A 503 2.81 -20.29 -16.09
N ALA A 504 2.44 -21.54 -16.36
CA ALA A 504 1.41 -21.85 -17.32
C ALA A 504 0.17 -22.39 -16.61
N GLN A 505 -0.97 -21.74 -16.83
CA GLN A 505 -2.23 -22.10 -16.21
C GLN A 505 -3.32 -22.32 -17.26
N PHE A 506 -3.83 -23.54 -17.32
CA PHE A 506 -5.04 -23.87 -18.06
C PHE A 506 -6.23 -23.97 -17.10
N ARG A 507 -7.37 -23.38 -17.47
CA ARG A 507 -8.60 -23.47 -16.69
C ARG A 507 -9.82 -23.66 -17.59
N TYR A 508 -10.59 -24.69 -17.29
CA TYR A 508 -11.90 -24.96 -17.87
C TYR A 508 -12.97 -24.82 -16.79
N ARG A 509 -13.91 -23.89 -16.98
CA ARG A 509 -15.07 -23.73 -16.10
C ARG A 509 -16.34 -24.14 -16.82
N TYR A 510 -17.11 -25.01 -16.19
CA TYR A 510 -18.44 -25.41 -16.63
C TYR A 510 -19.51 -24.93 -15.63
N ALA A 511 -20.63 -24.44 -16.16
CA ALA A 511 -21.77 -23.99 -15.35
C ALA A 511 -22.83 -25.10 -15.30
N ILE A 512 -22.90 -25.84 -14.20
CA ILE A 512 -23.91 -26.88 -13.98
C ILE A 512 -25.28 -26.23 -13.77
N ILE A 513 -25.32 -25.15 -12.96
CA ILE A 513 -26.49 -24.28 -12.85
C ILE A 513 -26.05 -22.89 -13.28
N ALA A 514 -26.61 -22.42 -14.39
CA ALA A 514 -26.23 -21.17 -15.01
C ALA A 514 -26.25 -19.99 -14.01
N LYS A 515 -25.16 -19.21 -13.94
CA LYS A 515 -24.87 -18.14 -12.96
C LYS A 515 -24.73 -18.53 -11.49
N LYS A 516 -25.04 -19.77 -11.08
CA LYS A 516 -25.14 -20.15 -9.65
C LYS A 516 -24.19 -21.25 -9.23
N PHE A 517 -23.99 -22.29 -10.03
CA PHE A 517 -23.15 -23.43 -9.63
C PHE A 517 -22.18 -23.79 -10.74
N PHE A 518 -20.90 -23.75 -10.42
CA PHE A 518 -19.80 -23.91 -11.34
C PHE A 518 -18.87 -25.01 -10.85
N THR A 519 -18.31 -25.75 -11.80
CA THR A 519 -17.18 -26.66 -11.58
C THR A 519 -16.01 -26.19 -12.42
N ASP A 520 -14.80 -26.31 -11.89
CA ASP A 520 -13.56 -25.87 -12.49
C ASP A 520 -12.57 -27.02 -12.53
N ILE A 521 -11.98 -27.27 -13.69
CA ILE A 521 -10.75 -28.06 -13.82
C ILE A 521 -9.62 -27.07 -14.12
N ARG A 522 -8.54 -27.14 -13.35
CA ARG A 522 -7.35 -26.32 -13.57
C ARG A 522 -6.11 -27.22 -13.63
N TYR A 523 -5.16 -26.83 -14.46
CA TYR A 523 -3.81 -27.36 -14.41
C TYR A 523 -2.84 -26.19 -14.35
N ARG A 524 -1.97 -26.17 -13.33
CA ARG A 524 -0.88 -25.22 -13.19
C ARG A 524 0.45 -25.93 -13.35
N TYR A 525 1.34 -25.34 -14.13
CA TYR A 525 2.72 -25.75 -14.27
C TYR A 525 3.61 -24.55 -13.95
N ASP A 526 4.47 -24.69 -12.94
CA ASP A 526 5.41 -23.67 -12.51
C ASP A 526 6.83 -24.21 -12.73
N LEU A 527 7.69 -23.44 -13.40
CA LEU A 527 9.11 -23.73 -13.57
C LEU A 527 9.90 -22.50 -13.13
N ASN A 528 10.76 -22.66 -12.14
CA ASN A 528 11.71 -21.63 -11.73
C ASN A 528 13.12 -22.19 -11.81
N LYS A 529 14.01 -21.49 -12.51
CA LYS A 529 15.44 -21.79 -12.54
C LYS A 529 16.20 -20.56 -12.10
N SER A 530 17.22 -20.74 -11.27
CA SER A 530 18.12 -19.67 -10.87
C SER A 530 19.56 -20.14 -10.94
N LYS A 531 20.45 -19.30 -11.45
CA LYS A 531 21.89 -19.47 -11.45
C LYS A 531 22.48 -18.32 -10.65
N ASN A 532 23.32 -18.63 -9.67
CA ASN A 532 24.07 -17.66 -8.89
C ASN A 532 25.55 -18.04 -8.95
N ARG A 533 26.34 -17.19 -9.58
CA ARG A 533 27.79 -17.33 -9.71
C ARG A 533 28.45 -16.11 -9.09
N GLN A 534 29.48 -16.34 -8.29
CA GLN A 534 30.38 -15.31 -7.78
C GLN A 534 31.80 -15.79 -8.04
N SER A 535 32.59 -15.02 -8.79
CA SER A 535 33.99 -15.35 -9.07
C SER A 535 34.86 -14.27 -8.41
N THR A 536 35.52 -14.65 -7.32
CA THR A 536 36.35 -13.75 -6.52
C THR A 536 37.82 -13.96 -6.86
N PHE A 537 38.54 -12.86 -7.04
CA PHE A 537 39.96 -12.84 -7.38
C PHE A 537 40.69 -11.94 -6.41
N ASP A 538 41.78 -12.45 -5.84
CA ASP A 538 42.71 -11.68 -5.02
C ASP A 538 43.68 -10.90 -5.92
N PHE A 539 44.14 -9.74 -5.45
CA PHE A 539 45.10 -8.91 -6.19
C PHE A 539 46.48 -9.59 -6.27
N ASN A 540 46.98 -9.80 -7.48
CA ASN A 540 48.31 -10.35 -7.71
C ASN A 540 49.34 -9.24 -7.95
N ALA A 541 50.25 -9.04 -7.01
CA ALA A 541 51.27 -8.00 -7.08
C ALA A 541 52.27 -8.17 -8.25
N THR A 542 52.42 -9.38 -8.81
CA THR A 542 53.30 -9.66 -9.95
C THR A 542 52.67 -9.20 -11.26
N ASP A 543 51.39 -9.52 -11.45
CA ASP A 543 50.64 -9.21 -12.67
C ASP A 543 50.03 -7.79 -12.64
N GLN A 544 49.98 -7.16 -11.45
CA GLN A 544 49.34 -5.87 -11.20
C GLN A 544 47.84 -5.87 -11.57
N ASP A 545 47.18 -7.01 -11.35
CA ASP A 545 45.78 -7.26 -11.70
C ASP A 545 45.16 -8.33 -10.78
N PHE A 546 43.84 -8.46 -10.79
CA PHE A 546 43.09 -9.45 -10.02
C PHE A 546 43.06 -10.80 -10.74
N THR A 547 44.18 -11.54 -10.71
CA THR A 547 44.34 -12.82 -11.43
C THR A 547 44.30 -14.05 -10.52
N ASP A 548 44.46 -13.89 -9.22
CA ASP A 548 44.52 -15.02 -8.28
C ASP A 548 43.11 -15.47 -7.89
N PHE A 549 42.58 -16.47 -8.60
CA PHE A 549 41.23 -16.98 -8.35
C PHE A 549 41.10 -17.59 -6.94
N ASN A 550 40.22 -17.00 -6.14
CA ASN A 550 39.94 -17.44 -4.79
C ASN A 550 38.79 -18.46 -4.78
N THR A 551 39.13 -19.75 -4.72
CA THR A 551 38.15 -20.84 -4.71
C THR A 551 37.26 -20.85 -3.46
N GLU A 552 37.72 -20.29 -2.34
CA GLU A 552 36.98 -20.31 -1.07
C GLU A 552 35.86 -19.27 -1.05
N LEU A 553 36.10 -18.11 -1.68
CA LEU A 553 35.14 -17.00 -1.78
C LEU A 553 34.28 -17.06 -3.05
N SER A 554 34.56 -17.99 -3.97
CA SER A 554 33.82 -18.15 -5.22
C SER A 554 32.70 -19.19 -5.12
N THR A 555 31.63 -18.99 -5.89
CA THR A 555 30.48 -19.90 -6.00
C THR A 555 29.99 -20.04 -7.44
N ASP A 556 29.44 -21.21 -7.80
CA ASP A 556 28.71 -21.41 -9.07
C ASP A 556 27.58 -22.42 -8.85
N PHE A 557 26.39 -21.88 -8.60
CA PHE A 557 25.24 -22.64 -8.13
C PHE A 557 24.04 -22.48 -9.05
N GLU A 558 23.55 -23.60 -9.58
CA GLU A 558 22.29 -23.69 -10.31
C GLU A 558 21.22 -24.37 -9.46
N TYR A 559 20.01 -23.82 -9.49
CA TYR A 559 18.85 -24.34 -8.78
C TYR A 559 17.64 -24.40 -9.72
N GLY A 560 16.92 -25.52 -9.64
CA GLY A 560 15.70 -25.77 -10.37
C GLY A 560 14.56 -26.14 -9.43
N ASP A 561 13.39 -25.57 -9.69
CA ASP A 561 12.14 -25.85 -8.99
C ASP A 561 11.02 -26.02 -10.02
N THR A 562 10.53 -27.25 -10.16
CA THR A 562 9.44 -27.57 -11.09
C THR A 562 8.22 -28.05 -10.32
N GLN A 563 7.05 -27.49 -10.63
CA GLN A 563 5.79 -27.78 -9.98
C GLN A 563 4.71 -28.15 -11.00
N SER A 564 3.96 -29.22 -10.74
CA SER A 564 2.78 -29.61 -11.50
C SER A 564 1.60 -29.80 -10.57
N ILE A 565 0.50 -29.10 -10.85
CA ILE A 565 -0.67 -29.08 -9.97
C ILE A 565 -1.99 -29.19 -10.75
N PRO A 566 -2.52 -30.41 -10.92
CA PRO A 566 -3.93 -30.58 -11.24
C PRO A 566 -4.81 -30.12 -10.07
N GLU A 567 -5.83 -29.33 -10.37
CA GLU A 567 -6.83 -28.87 -9.41
C GLU A 567 -8.26 -29.12 -9.90
N VAL A 568 -9.14 -29.42 -8.94
CA VAL A 568 -10.59 -29.46 -9.15
C VAL A 568 -11.24 -28.49 -8.16
N GLY A 569 -12.20 -27.71 -8.64
CA GLY A 569 -12.93 -26.75 -7.83
C GLY A 569 -14.43 -26.78 -8.06
N VAL A 570 -15.18 -26.42 -7.02
CA VAL A 570 -16.62 -26.20 -7.08
C VAL A 570 -16.92 -24.83 -6.48
N THR A 571 -17.76 -24.06 -7.16
CA THR A 571 -18.17 -22.73 -6.71
C THR A 571 -19.69 -22.60 -6.77
N TYR A 572 -20.32 -22.22 -5.65
CA TYR A 572 -21.70 -21.77 -5.61
C TYR A 572 -21.76 -20.25 -5.42
N ARG A 573 -22.62 -19.58 -6.18
CA ARG A 573 -22.90 -18.15 -6.16
C ARG A 573 -24.40 -17.91 -6.04
N GLY A 574 -24.85 -17.70 -4.81
CA GLY A 574 -26.19 -17.20 -4.49
C GLY A 574 -26.21 -15.67 -4.38
N GLU A 575 -27.39 -15.11 -4.17
CA GLU A 575 -27.55 -13.66 -3.96
C GLU A 575 -27.06 -13.22 -2.57
N LYS A 576 -27.25 -14.07 -1.55
CA LYS A 576 -26.84 -13.80 -0.17
C LYS A 576 -25.50 -14.42 0.20
N TRP A 577 -25.10 -15.51 -0.44
CA TRP A 577 -23.87 -16.19 -0.07
C TRP A 577 -23.20 -16.84 -1.26
N SER A 578 -21.87 -16.87 -1.24
CA SER A 578 -21.05 -17.61 -2.19
C SER A 578 -20.06 -18.48 -1.43
N VAL A 579 -19.76 -19.66 -1.97
CA VAL A 579 -18.73 -20.55 -1.44
C VAL A 579 -17.92 -21.11 -2.60
N GLY A 580 -16.61 -21.20 -2.41
CA GLY A 580 -15.70 -21.88 -3.30
C GLY A 580 -14.86 -22.87 -2.50
N LEU A 581 -14.70 -24.06 -3.05
CA LEU A 581 -13.72 -25.04 -2.60
C LEU A 581 -12.89 -25.46 -3.80
N ARG A 582 -11.58 -25.47 -3.64
CA ARG A 582 -10.65 -26.01 -4.62
C ARG A 582 -9.62 -26.88 -3.93
N VAL A 583 -9.37 -28.05 -4.51
CA VAL A 583 -8.33 -28.98 -4.04
C VAL A 583 -7.38 -29.21 -5.20
N GLY A 584 -6.08 -29.12 -4.91
CA GLY A 584 -5.00 -29.40 -5.86
C GLY A 584 -4.05 -30.45 -5.30
N TYR A 585 -3.46 -31.25 -6.19
CA TYR A 585 -2.40 -32.19 -5.84
C TYR A 585 -1.07 -31.68 -6.38
N ASN A 586 -0.20 -31.23 -5.49
CA ASN A 586 1.04 -30.56 -5.78
C ASN A 586 2.19 -31.56 -5.87
N ILE A 587 2.77 -31.70 -7.06
CA ILE A 587 3.99 -32.47 -7.31
C ILE A 587 5.10 -31.46 -7.59
N ARG A 588 6.08 -31.36 -6.69
CA ARG A 588 7.17 -30.38 -6.77
C ARG A 588 8.52 -31.08 -6.71
N THR A 589 9.40 -30.79 -7.65
CA THR A 589 10.78 -31.30 -7.69
C THR A 589 11.76 -30.15 -7.52
N LEU A 590 12.65 -30.27 -6.53
CA LEU A 590 13.77 -29.38 -6.32
C LEU A 590 15.05 -30.07 -6.78
N GLU A 591 15.91 -29.35 -7.47
CA GLU A 591 17.22 -29.80 -7.92
C GLU A 591 18.26 -28.70 -7.73
N ASN A 592 19.50 -29.08 -7.41
CA ASN A 592 20.64 -28.16 -7.49
C ASN A 592 21.86 -28.81 -8.15
N SER A 593 22.68 -27.95 -8.75
CA SER A 593 24.01 -28.27 -9.23
C SER A 593 25.01 -27.23 -8.73
N ASP A 594 26.03 -27.65 -8.00
CA ASP A 594 27.21 -26.83 -7.68
C ASP A 594 28.36 -27.29 -8.58
N LEU A 595 28.79 -26.45 -9.53
CA LEU A 595 29.83 -26.83 -10.50
C LEU A 595 31.22 -26.90 -9.86
N LEU A 596 31.48 -26.08 -8.83
CA LEU A 596 32.74 -26.11 -8.09
C LEU A 596 32.81 -27.31 -7.17
N ARG A 597 31.66 -27.77 -6.66
CA ARG A 597 31.55 -28.87 -5.69
C ARG A 597 30.44 -29.85 -6.09
N PRO A 598 30.59 -30.63 -7.19
CA PRO A 598 29.53 -31.49 -7.74
C PRO A 598 29.03 -32.58 -6.78
N GLN A 599 29.83 -32.93 -5.77
CA GLN A 599 29.45 -33.85 -4.71
C GLN A 599 28.24 -33.38 -3.87
N PHE A 600 27.83 -32.11 -4.00
CA PHE A 600 26.73 -31.50 -3.23
C PHE A 600 25.41 -31.38 -4.01
N ASN A 601 25.31 -32.03 -5.16
CA ASN A 601 24.09 -32.03 -5.98
C ASN A 601 23.00 -32.91 -5.36
N VAL A 602 21.80 -32.36 -5.19
CA VAL A 602 20.64 -33.04 -4.59
C VAL A 602 19.42 -32.83 -5.49
N ALA A 603 18.62 -33.89 -5.66
CA ALA A 603 17.30 -33.82 -6.31
C ALA A 603 16.25 -34.48 -5.42
N ARG A 604 15.14 -33.78 -5.15
CA ARG A 604 14.06 -34.26 -4.27
C ARG A 604 12.69 -33.91 -4.84
N THR A 605 11.79 -34.88 -4.82
CA THR A 605 10.38 -34.69 -5.20
C THR A 605 9.47 -34.79 -3.98
N PHE A 606 8.63 -33.78 -3.80
CA PHE A 606 7.63 -33.68 -2.75
C PHE A 606 6.22 -33.76 -3.34
N ARG A 607 5.30 -34.36 -2.59
CA ARG A 607 3.90 -34.55 -2.98
C ARG A 607 3.00 -34.11 -1.84
N ASN A 608 2.19 -33.08 -2.07
CA ASN A 608 1.34 -32.50 -1.04
C ASN A 608 -0.04 -32.11 -1.60
N PHE A 609 -1.04 -32.04 -0.74
CA PHE A 609 -2.33 -31.45 -1.10
C PHE A 609 -2.31 -29.95 -0.82
N GLN A 610 -2.92 -29.18 -1.72
CA GLN A 610 -3.27 -27.78 -1.48
C GLN A 610 -4.79 -27.64 -1.47
N THR A 611 -5.29 -26.72 -0.67
CA THR A 611 -6.73 -26.47 -0.56
C THR A 611 -6.98 -24.99 -0.41
N ILE A 612 -7.96 -24.50 -1.15
CA ILE A 612 -8.45 -23.13 -1.09
C ILE A 612 -9.94 -23.21 -0.79
N TYR A 613 -10.34 -22.58 0.30
CA TYR A 613 -11.73 -22.39 0.69
C TYR A 613 -12.02 -20.91 0.81
N ASN A 614 -13.14 -20.48 0.26
CA ASN A 614 -13.64 -19.11 0.41
C ASN A 614 -15.15 -19.15 0.65
N PHE A 615 -15.62 -18.35 1.59
CA PHE A 615 -17.04 -18.17 1.88
C PHE A 615 -17.35 -16.70 2.09
N ASN A 616 -18.44 -16.26 1.47
CA ASN A 616 -18.94 -14.91 1.60
C ASN A 616 -20.42 -14.96 1.96
N TYR A 617 -20.84 -14.08 2.86
CA TYR A 617 -22.24 -13.88 3.20
C TYR A 617 -22.57 -12.38 3.28
N ARG A 618 -23.53 -11.95 2.45
CA ARG A 618 -24.05 -10.59 2.36
C ARG A 618 -25.38 -10.51 3.13
N PHE A 619 -25.36 -9.91 4.32
CA PHE A 619 -26.57 -9.72 5.14
C PHE A 619 -27.51 -8.68 4.50
N SER A 620 -26.91 -7.62 3.92
CA SER A 620 -27.57 -6.53 3.21
C SER A 620 -26.56 -5.86 2.25
N PRO A 621 -26.97 -4.96 1.35
CA PRO A 621 -26.04 -4.12 0.57
C PRO A 621 -25.09 -3.29 1.43
N LYS A 622 -25.43 -3.08 2.71
CA LYS A 622 -24.65 -2.30 3.69
C LYS A 622 -23.65 -3.13 4.48
N SER A 623 -23.75 -4.47 4.46
CA SER A 623 -23.02 -5.32 5.41
C SER A 623 -22.76 -6.74 4.91
N SER A 624 -21.52 -7.21 5.05
CA SER A 624 -21.07 -8.53 4.61
C SER A 624 -20.01 -9.11 5.54
N ILE A 625 -19.92 -10.43 5.57
CA ILE A 625 -18.79 -11.18 6.15
C ILE A 625 -18.15 -12.04 5.06
N TYR A 626 -16.83 -12.17 5.12
CA TYR A 626 -16.06 -13.11 4.32
C TYR A 626 -15.14 -13.92 5.23
N MET A 627 -14.83 -15.13 4.80
CA MET A 627 -13.83 -15.99 5.42
C MET A 627 -13.15 -16.83 4.35
N GLY A 628 -11.92 -17.24 4.60
CA GLY A 628 -11.22 -18.17 3.76
C GLY A 628 -10.11 -18.90 4.48
N HIS A 629 -9.70 -19.99 3.84
CA HIS A 629 -8.59 -20.82 4.26
C HIS A 629 -7.76 -21.19 3.02
N ARG A 630 -6.43 -21.13 3.16
CA ARG A 630 -5.48 -21.54 2.14
C ARG A 630 -4.40 -22.40 2.77
N LEU A 631 -4.29 -23.65 2.33
CA LEU A 631 -3.15 -24.52 2.61
C LEU A 631 -2.09 -24.34 1.52
N THR A 632 -0.91 -23.89 1.92
CA THR A 632 0.29 -23.77 1.07
C THR A 632 1.41 -24.63 1.61
N ASN A 633 2.16 -25.29 0.74
CA ASN A 633 3.31 -26.11 1.12
C ASN A 633 4.60 -25.41 0.65
N SER A 634 5.54 -25.23 1.56
CA SER A 634 6.87 -24.65 1.29
C SER A 634 7.92 -25.74 1.52
N PRO A 635 8.69 -26.16 0.50
CA PRO A 635 9.71 -27.17 0.70
C PRO A 635 10.89 -26.60 1.51
N PRO A 636 11.70 -27.47 2.12
CA PRO A 636 12.97 -27.06 2.72
C PRO A 636 13.88 -26.42 1.67
N GLY A 637 14.74 -25.50 2.10
CA GLY A 637 15.81 -24.98 1.26
C GLY A 637 16.77 -26.11 0.89
N ILE A 638 17.30 -26.09 -0.32
CA ILE A 638 18.14 -27.20 -0.81
C ILE A 638 19.44 -27.36 0.00
N ARG A 639 20.06 -26.25 0.46
CA ARG A 639 21.18 -26.29 1.41
C ARG A 639 20.81 -26.95 2.74
N GLN A 640 19.56 -26.82 3.17
CA GLN A 640 19.06 -27.48 4.39
C GLN A 640 18.90 -28.99 4.19
N LEU A 641 18.82 -29.49 2.94
CA LEU A 641 18.69 -30.91 2.61
C LEU A 641 20.02 -31.62 2.33
N GLN A 642 21.12 -30.86 2.22
CA GLN A 642 22.45 -31.38 1.89
C GLN A 642 23.08 -32.05 3.11
N ALA A 643 23.28 -33.37 3.06
CA ALA A 643 23.81 -34.17 4.17
C ALA A 643 25.35 -34.09 4.33
N PHE A 644 25.95 -32.92 4.11
CA PHE A 644 27.38 -32.70 4.31
C PHE A 644 27.61 -31.58 5.33
N THR A 645 28.79 -31.64 5.95
CA THR A 645 29.24 -30.71 6.97
C THR A 645 30.02 -29.58 6.33
N ASP A 646 29.44 -28.37 6.30
CA ASP A 646 30.12 -27.16 5.91
C ASP A 646 31.03 -26.71 7.07
N VAL A 647 32.34 -26.72 6.81
CA VAL A 647 33.40 -26.32 7.76
C VAL A 647 34.11 -25.05 7.33
N SER A 648 33.53 -24.28 6.39
CA SER A 648 34.07 -22.98 5.96
C SER A 648 34.32 -22.02 7.12
N ASN A 649 33.55 -22.13 8.20
CA ASN A 649 33.85 -21.54 9.49
C ASN A 649 34.13 -22.65 10.54
N PRO A 650 35.40 -22.88 10.93
CA PRO A 650 35.75 -23.91 11.92
C PRO A 650 35.10 -23.74 13.30
N LEU A 651 34.68 -22.50 13.64
CA LEU A 651 33.98 -22.17 14.89
C LEU A 651 32.45 -22.30 14.77
N ASN A 652 31.90 -22.40 13.56
CA ASN A 652 30.49 -22.61 13.30
C ASN A 652 30.27 -23.57 12.13
N ILE A 653 30.16 -24.85 12.47
CA ILE A 653 29.91 -25.93 11.54
C ILE A 653 28.42 -25.99 11.21
N VAL A 654 28.06 -26.09 9.92
CA VAL A 654 26.66 -26.26 9.48
C VAL A 654 26.48 -27.62 8.82
N GLU A 655 25.49 -28.40 9.28
CA GLU A 655 25.15 -29.71 8.73
C GLU A 655 23.68 -29.75 8.29
N GLY A 656 23.44 -29.96 7.00
CA GLY A 656 22.07 -30.09 6.49
C GLY A 656 21.43 -31.43 6.88
N ASN A 657 20.10 -31.46 6.87
CA ASN A 657 19.30 -32.62 7.24
C ASN A 657 18.52 -33.16 6.02
N PRO A 658 18.91 -34.31 5.44
CA PRO A 658 18.26 -34.86 4.25
C PRO A 658 16.83 -35.37 4.51
N ASN A 659 16.39 -35.46 5.76
CA ASN A 659 15.08 -35.98 6.16
C ASN A 659 14.01 -34.89 6.33
N LEU A 660 14.31 -33.63 6.01
CA LEU A 660 13.36 -32.54 6.18
C LEU A 660 12.13 -32.70 5.28
N ALA A 661 10.96 -32.56 5.90
CA ALA A 661 9.67 -32.50 5.24
C ALA A 661 9.31 -31.05 4.84
N PRO A 662 8.48 -30.84 3.81
CA PRO A 662 7.91 -29.54 3.50
C PRO A 662 7.10 -28.97 4.66
N SER A 663 7.26 -27.67 4.90
CA SER A 663 6.45 -26.91 5.83
C SER A 663 5.06 -26.68 5.26
N ASN A 664 4.04 -26.99 6.05
CA ASN A 664 2.63 -26.85 5.69
C ASN A 664 2.05 -25.64 6.39
N ARG A 665 1.74 -24.59 5.64
CA ARG A 665 1.19 -23.35 6.18
C ARG A 665 -0.30 -23.24 5.89
N HIS A 666 -1.10 -23.19 6.95
CA HIS A 666 -2.52 -22.92 6.92
C HIS A 666 -2.76 -21.44 7.18
N ASN A 667 -3.18 -20.71 6.15
CA ASN A 667 -3.56 -19.31 6.27
C ASN A 667 -5.07 -19.21 6.37
N PHE A 668 -5.55 -18.58 7.44
CA PHE A 668 -6.95 -18.27 7.68
C PHE A 668 -7.13 -16.77 7.60
N TYR A 669 -8.15 -16.32 6.90
CA TYR A 669 -8.50 -14.91 6.85
C TYR A 669 -10.00 -14.76 6.94
N GLY A 670 -10.45 -13.62 7.43
CA GLY A 670 -11.86 -13.30 7.44
C GLY A 670 -12.10 -11.88 7.90
N GLY A 671 -13.25 -11.35 7.56
CA GLY A 671 -13.59 -10.02 7.99
C GLY A 671 -15.07 -9.73 7.86
N TYR A 672 -15.51 -8.81 8.70
CA TYR A 672 -16.82 -8.19 8.65
C TYR A 672 -16.66 -6.75 8.20
N SER A 673 -17.50 -6.31 7.28
CA SER A 673 -17.59 -4.91 6.89
C SER A 673 -19.05 -4.49 6.87
N GLY A 674 -19.40 -3.44 7.62
CA GLY A 674 -20.73 -2.85 7.63
C GLY A 674 -20.67 -1.32 7.71
N PHE A 675 -21.41 -0.63 6.84
CA PHE A 675 -21.53 0.83 6.87
C PHE A 675 -22.97 1.30 6.64
N ASP A 676 -23.53 2.04 7.60
CA ASP A 676 -24.83 2.68 7.44
C ASP A 676 -24.64 4.13 6.99
N TRP A 677 -24.84 4.40 5.70
CA TRP A 677 -24.64 5.72 5.11
C TRP A 677 -25.55 6.81 5.67
N GLN A 678 -26.74 6.48 6.19
CA GLN A 678 -27.64 7.47 6.78
C GLN A 678 -27.16 7.86 8.17
N LYS A 679 -26.84 6.86 8.99
CA LYS A 679 -26.31 7.06 10.35
C LYS A 679 -24.84 7.46 10.36
N ARG A 680 -24.18 7.39 9.19
CA ARG A 680 -22.75 7.62 8.96
C ARG A 680 -21.88 6.87 9.96
N THR A 681 -22.22 5.60 10.17
CA THR A 681 -21.53 4.74 11.14
C THR A 681 -21.01 3.49 10.46
N GLY A 682 -19.75 3.18 10.70
CA GLY A 682 -19.04 2.02 10.17
C GLY A 682 -18.55 1.12 11.28
N PHE A 683 -18.63 -0.18 11.05
CA PHE A 683 -17.93 -1.18 11.83
C PHE A 683 -17.23 -2.17 10.91
N TYR A 684 -15.93 -2.33 11.14
CA TYR A 684 -15.05 -3.18 10.36
C TYR A 684 -14.25 -4.06 11.31
N ALA A 685 -14.16 -5.34 11.02
CA ALA A 685 -13.32 -6.26 11.78
C ALA A 685 -12.61 -7.18 10.80
N ASN A 686 -11.32 -7.41 10.99
CA ASN A 686 -10.53 -8.34 10.18
C ASN A 686 -9.76 -9.28 11.11
N PHE A 687 -9.64 -10.52 10.67
CA PHE A 687 -8.88 -11.59 11.29
C PHE A 687 -7.94 -12.19 10.25
N ASN A 688 -6.68 -12.31 10.60
CA ASN A 688 -5.68 -13.04 9.83
C ASN A 688 -4.97 -14.01 10.78
N GLY A 689 -4.87 -15.27 10.42
CA GLY A 689 -4.21 -16.31 11.19
C GLY A 689 -3.33 -17.16 10.30
N SER A 690 -2.19 -17.60 10.79
CA SER A 690 -1.31 -18.53 10.12
C SER A 690 -0.84 -19.58 11.12
N ILE A 691 -0.92 -20.85 10.73
CA ILE A 691 -0.38 -21.99 11.48
C ILE A 691 0.59 -22.69 10.54
N THR A 692 1.83 -22.91 10.98
CA THR A 692 2.83 -23.61 10.19
C THR A 692 3.20 -24.91 10.89
N ASN A 693 2.92 -26.02 10.22
CA ASN A 693 3.35 -27.36 10.63
C ASN A 693 4.63 -27.75 9.90
N ASN A 694 5.47 -28.56 10.54
CA ASN A 694 6.78 -28.98 10.03
C ASN A 694 7.63 -27.78 9.58
N GLN A 695 7.64 -26.69 10.35
CA GLN A 695 8.49 -25.55 10.00
C GLN A 695 9.96 -25.95 10.11
N VAL A 696 10.74 -25.75 9.05
CA VAL A 696 12.19 -25.99 9.10
C VAL A 696 12.83 -24.85 9.88
N ILE A 697 13.48 -25.15 11.01
CA ILE A 697 14.16 -24.18 11.87
C ILE A 697 15.59 -24.64 12.14
N ALA A 698 16.52 -23.68 12.23
CA ALA A 698 17.90 -23.95 12.60
C ALA A 698 18.00 -24.32 14.08
N ARG A 699 18.76 -25.37 14.37
CA ARG A 699 19.03 -25.90 15.69
C ARG A 699 20.54 -25.85 15.90
N THR A 700 20.99 -24.97 16.77
CA THR A 700 22.42 -24.79 17.08
C THR A 700 22.72 -25.32 18.48
N SER A 701 23.82 -26.08 18.58
CA SER A 701 24.44 -26.51 19.83
C SER A 701 25.85 -25.95 19.92
N VAL A 702 26.30 -25.65 21.13
CA VAL A 702 27.65 -25.15 21.42
C VAL A 702 28.35 -26.17 22.30
N ASP A 703 29.51 -26.63 21.85
CA ASP A 703 30.35 -27.51 22.64
C ASP A 703 30.97 -26.70 23.81
N PRO A 704 30.76 -27.09 25.08
CA PRO A 704 31.18 -26.30 26.23
C PRO A 704 32.70 -26.31 26.47
N GLU A 705 33.45 -27.22 25.86
CA GLU A 705 34.91 -27.32 26.02
C GLU A 705 35.65 -26.61 24.88
N THR A 706 35.12 -26.68 23.65
CA THR A 706 35.74 -26.12 22.45
C THR A 706 35.10 -24.83 21.96
N LEU A 707 33.96 -24.42 22.54
CA LEU A 707 33.11 -23.30 22.13
C LEU A 707 32.68 -23.35 20.66
N ARG A 708 32.84 -24.50 20.01
CA ARG A 708 32.47 -24.72 18.62
C ARG A 708 30.96 -24.85 18.50
N ARG A 709 30.37 -24.08 17.59
CA ARG A 709 28.95 -24.14 17.26
C ARG A 709 28.71 -25.18 16.17
N THR A 710 27.72 -26.04 16.37
CA THR A 710 27.22 -26.95 15.34
C THR A 710 25.75 -26.62 15.09
N THR A 711 25.42 -26.21 13.86
CA THR A 711 24.07 -25.86 13.44
C THR A 711 23.54 -26.91 12.47
N THR A 712 22.38 -27.47 12.79
CA THR A 712 21.60 -28.33 11.88
C THR A 712 20.18 -27.79 11.72
N TYR A 713 19.30 -28.50 11.03
CA TYR A 713 17.91 -28.10 10.78
C TYR A 713 16.94 -29.20 11.19
N ASP A 714 15.82 -28.80 11.78
CA ASP A 714 14.77 -29.72 12.19
C ASP A 714 13.37 -29.20 11.81
N ASN A 715 12.43 -30.12 11.61
CA ASN A 715 11.02 -29.78 11.40
C ASN A 715 10.32 -29.67 12.76
N VAL A 716 9.85 -28.46 13.10
CA VAL A 716 9.12 -28.23 14.36
C VAL A 716 7.68 -27.79 14.11
N ASP A 717 6.81 -28.25 15.00
CA ASP A 717 5.41 -27.84 15.09
C ASP A 717 5.20 -26.82 16.22
N GLY A 718 4.10 -26.07 16.15
CA GLY A 718 3.73 -25.10 17.19
C GLY A 718 3.98 -23.64 16.80
N ASN A 719 4.43 -23.37 15.57
CA ASN A 719 4.51 -22.02 15.05
C ASN A 719 3.14 -21.53 14.58
N TYR A 720 2.64 -20.46 15.21
CA TYR A 720 1.40 -19.82 14.80
C TYR A 720 1.39 -18.33 15.10
N SER A 721 0.67 -17.58 14.29
CA SER A 721 0.48 -16.15 14.46
C SER A 721 -0.94 -15.77 14.11
N TYR A 722 -1.53 -14.81 14.81
CA TYR A 722 -2.79 -14.22 14.41
C TYR A 722 -2.86 -12.73 14.73
N SER A 723 -3.61 -12.02 13.91
CA SER A 723 -3.88 -10.59 14.04
C SER A 723 -5.40 -10.38 13.95
N VAL A 724 -5.95 -9.71 14.96
CA VAL A 724 -7.33 -9.22 14.96
C VAL A 724 -7.29 -7.71 14.90
N SER A 725 -8.09 -7.11 14.03
CA SER A 725 -8.31 -5.67 14.04
C SER A 725 -9.79 -5.39 14.03
N ALA A 726 -10.20 -4.34 14.73
CA ALA A 726 -11.56 -3.84 14.72
C ALA A 726 -11.51 -2.31 14.67
N ASN A 727 -12.38 -1.71 13.88
CA ASN A 727 -12.49 -0.27 13.72
C ASN A 727 -13.97 0.11 13.71
N TYR A 728 -14.30 1.12 14.49
CA TYR A 728 -15.60 1.75 14.53
C TYR A 728 -15.45 3.23 14.22
N SER A 729 -16.22 3.71 13.25
CA SER A 729 -16.26 5.12 12.89
C SER A 729 -17.68 5.66 12.93
N LYS A 730 -17.82 6.92 13.32
CA LYS A 730 -19.09 7.63 13.30
C LYS A 730 -18.92 9.12 13.04
N ASP A 731 -19.69 9.63 12.09
CA ASP A 731 -19.72 11.05 11.75
C ASP A 731 -21.00 11.70 12.28
N PHE A 732 -20.84 12.63 13.20
CA PHE A 732 -21.91 13.49 13.70
C PHE A 732 -21.88 14.81 12.94
N LYS A 733 -22.85 15.03 12.06
CA LYS A 733 -23.10 16.38 11.52
C LYS A 733 -23.73 17.23 12.60
N ILE A 734 -23.04 18.29 13.01
CA ILE A 734 -23.55 19.27 13.96
C ILE A 734 -24.49 20.23 13.21
N ASP A 735 -24.04 20.74 12.07
CA ASP A 735 -24.84 21.58 11.16
C ASP A 735 -24.36 21.38 9.71
N SER A 736 -24.75 22.28 8.79
CA SER A 736 -24.36 22.18 7.37
C SER A 736 -22.86 22.43 7.10
N LEU A 737 -22.13 23.03 8.04
CA LEU A 737 -20.72 23.43 7.93
C LEU A 737 -19.82 22.67 8.92
N ARG A 738 -20.35 22.13 10.02
CA ARG A 738 -19.60 21.53 11.12
C ARG A 738 -19.88 20.03 11.24
N THR A 739 -18.81 19.24 11.23
CA THR A 739 -18.87 17.78 11.40
C THR A 739 -17.88 17.36 12.47
N PHE A 740 -18.33 16.54 13.41
CA PHE A 740 -17.47 15.87 14.38
C PHE A 740 -17.43 14.38 14.04
N LYS A 741 -16.24 13.85 13.79
CA LYS A 741 -16.02 12.42 13.54
C LYS A 741 -15.31 11.79 14.72
N PHE A 742 -15.78 10.62 15.07
CA PHE A 742 -15.22 9.78 16.12
C PHE A 742 -14.75 8.48 15.49
N ARG A 743 -13.48 8.12 15.74
CA ARG A 743 -12.88 6.86 15.30
C ARG A 743 -12.24 6.18 16.49
N ILE A 744 -12.61 4.92 16.70
CA ILE A 744 -11.94 4.04 17.65
C ILE A 744 -11.57 2.77 16.91
N GLY A 745 -10.33 2.36 17.05
CA GLY A 745 -9.87 1.09 16.52
C GLY A 745 -8.99 0.37 17.52
N SER A 746 -8.77 -0.90 17.25
CA SER A 746 -7.84 -1.70 18.03
C SER A 746 -7.26 -2.77 17.14
N ARG A 747 -5.96 -3.00 17.29
CA ARG A 747 -5.28 -4.15 16.69
C ARG A 747 -4.64 -4.98 17.78
N TYR A 748 -4.85 -6.29 17.72
CA TYR A 748 -4.18 -7.27 18.55
C TYR A 748 -3.39 -8.20 17.65
N ASN A 749 -2.09 -8.30 17.87
CA ASN A 749 -1.20 -9.24 17.18
C ASN A 749 -0.65 -10.23 18.20
N PHE A 750 -0.58 -11.49 17.83
CA PHE A 750 0.04 -12.55 18.62
C PHE A 750 0.91 -13.40 17.71
N ASN A 751 2.13 -13.69 18.15
CA ASN A 751 3.08 -14.55 17.46
C ASN A 751 3.67 -15.55 18.46
N ASN A 752 3.52 -16.83 18.17
CA ASN A 752 4.22 -17.92 18.83
C ASN A 752 5.26 -18.48 17.86
N ARG A 753 6.52 -18.38 18.24
CA ARG A 753 7.64 -18.93 17.46
C ARG A 753 8.37 -19.96 18.29
N ILE A 754 8.62 -21.12 17.71
CA ILE A 754 9.51 -22.14 18.28
C ILE A 754 10.92 -21.81 17.82
N ASN A 755 11.87 -21.86 18.74
CA ASN A 755 13.29 -21.62 18.52
C ASN A 755 14.10 -22.65 19.31
N PHE A 756 15.41 -22.64 19.11
CA PHE A 756 16.37 -23.41 19.90
C PHE A 756 17.36 -22.46 20.55
N ASN A 757 17.69 -22.70 21.81
CA ASN A 757 18.82 -22.09 22.50
C ASN A 757 19.73 -23.21 23.01
N ASN A 758 20.94 -23.33 22.46
CA ASN A 758 21.89 -24.40 22.77
C ASN A 758 21.22 -25.80 22.85
N ASP A 759 20.62 -26.23 21.75
CA ASP A 759 19.89 -27.50 21.62
C ASP A 759 18.56 -27.62 22.41
N VAL A 760 18.26 -26.69 23.30
CA VAL A 760 17.00 -26.65 24.07
C VAL A 760 15.92 -25.93 23.27
N GLN A 761 14.85 -26.64 22.94
CA GLN A 761 13.69 -26.06 22.28
C GLN A 761 12.91 -25.15 23.24
N TYR A 762 12.58 -23.94 22.79
CA TYR A 762 11.76 -22.99 23.53
C TYR A 762 10.82 -22.24 22.58
N SER A 763 9.74 -21.68 23.10
CA SER A 763 8.80 -20.81 22.45
C SER A 763 8.92 -19.35 22.91
N SER A 764 9.07 -18.45 21.94
CA SER A 764 8.89 -17.00 22.14
C SER A 764 7.47 -16.61 21.78
N LYS A 765 6.79 -15.95 22.72
CA LYS A 765 5.40 -15.48 22.63
C LYS A 765 5.38 -13.97 22.67
N VAL A 766 5.13 -13.35 21.52
CA VAL A 766 5.01 -11.89 21.41
C VAL A 766 3.56 -11.52 21.19
N SER A 767 3.02 -10.70 22.10
CA SER A 767 1.68 -10.14 22.00
C SER A 767 1.72 -8.63 21.99
N THR A 768 0.96 -8.01 21.09
CA THR A 768 0.91 -6.55 20.93
C THR A 768 -0.54 -6.10 20.83
N PHE A 769 -0.96 -5.19 21.71
CA PHE A 769 -2.28 -4.58 21.68
C PHE A 769 -2.16 -3.07 21.45
N SER A 770 -2.73 -2.58 20.35
CA SER A 770 -2.63 -1.18 19.93
C SER A 770 -4.04 -0.59 19.72
N PRO A 771 -4.73 -0.14 20.78
CA PRO A 771 -5.92 0.67 20.63
C PRO A 771 -5.56 2.03 20.04
N ASN A 772 -6.43 2.58 19.20
CA ASN A 772 -6.30 3.92 18.64
C ASN A 772 -7.60 4.68 18.84
N LEU A 773 -7.48 5.94 19.23
CA LEU A 773 -8.57 6.89 19.34
C LEU A 773 -8.24 8.09 18.46
N GLY A 774 -9.11 8.39 17.51
CA GLY A 774 -9.02 9.58 16.66
C GLY A 774 -10.30 10.38 16.76
N LEU A 775 -10.15 11.69 16.97
CA LEU A 775 -11.26 12.65 16.88
C LEU A 775 -10.96 13.57 15.70
N GLU A 776 -11.98 13.96 14.95
CA GLU A 776 -11.83 14.92 13.87
C GLU A 776 -12.98 15.93 13.93
N PHE A 777 -12.66 17.18 14.24
CA PHE A 777 -13.59 18.30 14.13
C PHE A 777 -13.31 19.06 12.84
N LEU A 778 -14.30 19.11 11.97
CA LEU A 778 -14.26 19.80 10.70
C LEU A 778 -15.25 20.96 10.74
N TRP A 779 -14.75 22.18 10.54
CA TRP A 779 -15.54 23.36 10.27
C TRP A 779 -15.21 23.84 8.85
N GLU A 780 -16.13 23.60 7.92
CA GLU A 780 -15.97 23.86 6.49
C GLU A 780 -15.42 25.27 6.24
N LYS A 781 -14.27 25.33 5.53
CA LYS A 781 -13.55 26.58 5.17
C LYS A 781 -13.08 27.43 6.35
N VAL A 782 -13.02 26.87 7.56
CA VAL A 782 -12.58 27.59 8.75
C VAL A 782 -11.44 26.86 9.44
N LEU A 783 -11.69 25.64 9.92
CA LEU A 783 -10.75 24.91 10.78
C LEU A 783 -10.93 23.40 10.64
N GLU A 784 -9.84 22.66 10.61
CA GLU A 784 -9.76 21.24 10.92
C GLU A 784 -8.94 21.05 12.20
N PHE A 785 -9.41 20.18 13.09
CA PHE A 785 -8.73 19.84 14.35
C PHE A 785 -8.84 18.33 14.57
N LYS A 786 -7.71 17.62 14.50
CA LYS A 786 -7.66 16.16 14.46
C LYS A 786 -6.63 15.61 15.45
N PRO A 787 -6.97 15.52 16.75
CA PRO A 787 -6.12 14.84 17.71
C PRO A 787 -6.27 13.32 17.58
N TYR A 788 -5.17 12.61 17.78
CA TYR A 788 -5.18 11.16 17.89
C TYR A 788 -4.24 10.67 18.98
N TYR A 789 -4.54 9.50 19.51
CA TYR A 789 -3.72 8.83 20.51
C TYR A 789 -3.76 7.32 20.31
N ARG A 790 -2.58 6.70 20.38
CA ARG A 790 -2.36 5.27 20.17
C ARG A 790 -1.30 4.76 21.16
N PRO A 791 -1.71 4.25 22.35
CA PRO A 791 -0.81 3.46 23.15
C PRO A 791 -0.64 2.07 22.52
N THR A 792 0.54 1.47 22.67
CA THR A 792 0.82 0.10 22.23
C THR A 792 1.45 -0.67 23.36
N PHE A 793 0.73 -1.69 23.83
CA PHE A 793 1.17 -2.59 24.89
C PHE A 793 1.86 -3.79 24.24
N THR A 794 3.11 -4.04 24.59
CA THR A 794 3.89 -5.18 24.09
C THR A 794 4.27 -6.06 25.28
N ASN A 795 4.03 -7.37 25.13
CA ASN A 795 4.48 -8.39 26.06
C ASN A 795 5.22 -9.48 25.28
N ASN A 796 6.50 -9.64 25.58
CA ASN A 796 7.38 -10.67 25.06
C ASN A 796 7.63 -11.68 26.17
N ALA A 797 7.15 -12.90 26.01
CA ALA A 797 7.34 -13.97 26.97
C ALA A 797 8.17 -15.11 26.37
N PHE A 798 9.01 -15.73 27.18
CA PHE A 798 9.84 -16.87 26.82
C PHE A 798 9.56 -18.04 27.76
N ASP A 799 9.53 -19.27 27.25
CA ASP A 799 9.30 -20.48 28.08
C ASP A 799 10.60 -21.22 28.42
N ILE A 800 11.70 -20.48 28.53
CA ILE A 800 13.01 -20.96 28.99
C ILE A 800 13.60 -19.94 29.96
N ASP A 801 14.20 -20.43 31.05
CA ASP A 801 14.74 -19.60 32.13
C ASP A 801 15.91 -18.70 31.70
N ALA A 802 16.51 -18.96 30.53
CA ALA A 802 17.63 -18.20 29.98
C ALA A 802 17.25 -16.80 29.47
N PHE A 803 15.97 -16.47 29.36
CA PHE A 803 15.49 -15.15 28.94
C PHE A 803 14.44 -14.63 29.92
N GLU A 804 14.50 -13.33 30.20
CA GLU A 804 13.47 -12.65 30.99
C GLU A 804 12.33 -12.15 30.09
N ASP A 805 11.12 -12.20 30.62
CA ASP A 805 9.94 -11.62 29.99
C ASP A 805 10.04 -10.09 29.97
N ILE A 806 9.73 -9.48 28.82
CA ILE A 806 9.82 -8.03 28.63
C ILE A 806 8.42 -7.46 28.37
N GLN A 807 8.02 -6.50 29.21
CA GLN A 807 6.75 -5.77 29.08
C GLN A 807 6.97 -4.27 29.02
N PHE A 808 6.41 -3.63 27.99
CA PHE A 808 6.51 -2.18 27.85
C PHE A 808 5.31 -1.60 27.10
N THR A 809 5.08 -0.29 27.31
CA THR A 809 4.02 0.45 26.62
C THR A 809 4.61 1.64 25.89
N THR A 810 4.49 1.66 24.56
CA THR A 810 4.85 2.85 23.78
C THR A 810 3.63 3.75 23.61
N HIS A 811 3.87 5.06 23.51
CA HIS A 811 2.82 6.06 23.38
C HIS A 811 3.07 6.89 22.13
N THR A 812 2.09 6.91 21.23
CA THR A 812 2.05 7.87 20.13
C THR A 812 0.85 8.78 20.33
N ALA A 813 1.07 10.09 20.37
CA ALA A 813 0.02 11.10 20.35
C ALA A 813 0.26 12.05 19.19
N GLY A 814 -0.78 12.65 18.65
CA GLY A 814 -0.60 13.69 17.66
C GLY A 814 -1.78 14.63 17.55
N LEU A 815 -1.52 15.78 16.96
CA LEU A 815 -2.47 16.83 16.70
C LEU A 815 -2.22 17.40 15.31
N ARG A 816 -3.20 17.22 14.43
CA ARG A 816 -3.22 17.87 13.12
C ARG A 816 -4.22 19.01 13.12
N THR A 817 -3.81 20.16 12.63
CA THR A 817 -4.69 21.34 12.48
C THR A 817 -4.57 21.93 11.09
N ALA A 818 -5.66 22.50 10.57
CA ALA A 818 -5.66 23.27 9.34
C ALA A 818 -6.62 24.46 9.48
N THR A 819 -6.14 25.69 9.34
CA THR A 819 -6.95 26.91 9.44
C THR A 819 -7.01 27.59 8.08
N PHE A 820 -8.19 28.03 7.64
CA PHE A 820 -8.41 28.62 6.30
C PHE A 820 -8.85 30.09 6.35
N LEU A 821 -8.63 30.76 7.49
CA LEU A 821 -9.00 32.15 7.71
C LEU A 821 -7.73 33.01 7.94
N PRO A 822 -7.61 34.19 7.31
CA PRO A 822 -8.52 34.78 6.31
C PRO A 822 -8.59 33.99 5.00
N LYS A 823 -9.62 34.25 4.19
CA LYS A 823 -9.81 33.60 2.88
C LYS A 823 -8.52 33.71 2.05
N GLN A 824 -8.14 32.63 1.37
CA GLN A 824 -6.88 32.44 0.62
C GLN A 824 -5.67 32.02 1.47
N LEU A 825 -5.68 32.25 2.78
CA LEU A 825 -4.63 31.75 3.67
C LEU A 825 -5.01 30.36 4.17
N GLU A 826 -4.03 29.45 4.15
CA GLU A 826 -4.14 28.12 4.71
C GLU A 826 -2.94 27.86 5.62
N TRP A 827 -3.18 27.62 6.91
CA TRP A 827 -2.14 27.31 7.89
C TRP A 827 -2.37 25.93 8.46
N ARG A 828 -1.43 25.01 8.20
CA ARG A 828 -1.46 23.64 8.68
C ARG A 828 -0.35 23.36 9.67
N ASN A 829 -0.66 22.56 10.67
CA ASN A 829 0.31 22.02 11.61
C ASN A 829 0.09 20.51 11.76
N ASP A 830 1.17 19.74 11.70
CA ASP A 830 1.23 18.34 12.08
C ASP A 830 2.21 18.22 13.24
N ILE A 831 1.68 17.87 14.41
CA ILE A 831 2.44 17.68 15.64
C ILE A 831 2.30 16.23 16.03
N SER A 832 3.40 15.51 16.19
CA SER A 832 3.40 14.15 16.71
C SER A 832 4.37 14.02 17.88
N PHE A 833 3.97 13.24 18.86
CA PHE A 833 4.74 12.88 20.03
C PHE A 833 4.88 11.37 20.07
N ASN A 834 6.10 10.90 20.25
CA ASN A 834 6.38 9.49 20.46
C ASN A 834 7.15 9.32 21.76
N TYR A 835 6.78 8.31 22.54
CA TYR A 835 7.50 7.87 23.72
C TYR A 835 7.67 6.36 23.69
N ASN A 836 8.91 5.90 23.82
CA ASN A 836 9.27 4.50 23.88
C ASN A 836 10.11 4.24 25.13
N PRO A 837 9.55 3.60 26.18
CA PRO A 837 10.29 3.28 27.39
C PRO A 837 11.26 2.11 27.20
N ASN A 838 11.13 1.31 26.13
CA ASN A 838 12.04 0.22 25.77
C ASN A 838 13.28 0.77 25.03
N VAL A 839 13.84 1.84 25.58
CA VAL A 839 15.09 2.49 25.20
C VAL A 839 15.88 2.60 26.50
N ALA A 840 17.17 2.26 26.48
CA ALA A 840 17.96 2.22 27.70
C ALA A 840 18.10 3.60 28.36
N ASP A 841 18.50 3.58 29.63
CA ASP A 841 18.71 4.79 30.41
C ASP A 841 19.88 5.63 29.84
N GLY A 842 19.71 6.96 29.82
CA GLY A 842 20.64 7.90 29.20
C GLY A 842 20.22 8.41 27.81
N PHE A 843 19.31 7.71 27.12
CA PHE A 843 18.85 8.08 25.77
C PHE A 843 17.51 8.81 25.79
N GLN A 844 17.25 9.62 24.75
CA GLN A 844 16.01 10.37 24.60
C GLN A 844 14.83 9.41 24.32
N LYS A 845 14.07 9.06 25.36
CA LYS A 845 12.90 8.16 25.27
C LYS A 845 11.68 8.81 24.62
N SER A 846 11.66 10.14 24.48
CA SER A 846 10.53 10.91 23.94
C SER A 846 10.94 11.90 22.85
N ALA A 847 10.20 11.99 21.75
CA ALA A 847 10.45 12.96 20.69
C ALA A 847 9.17 13.68 20.24
N TRP A 848 9.28 14.99 19.99
CA TRP A 848 8.22 15.81 19.38
C TRP A 848 8.63 16.21 17.96
N PHE A 849 7.79 15.87 16.98
CA PHE A 849 7.95 16.32 15.60
C PHE A 849 6.85 17.33 15.29
N TRP A 850 7.24 18.52 14.85
CA TRP A 850 6.29 19.56 14.45
C TRP A 850 6.62 20.08 13.06
N ASN A 851 5.77 19.70 12.08
CA ASN A 851 5.82 20.26 10.73
C ASN A 851 4.73 21.33 10.59
N SER A 852 5.08 22.48 10.03
CA SER A 852 4.13 23.58 9.80
C SER A 852 4.16 24.02 8.35
N THR A 853 3.01 24.44 7.82
CA THR A 853 2.91 24.93 6.45
C THR A 853 1.95 26.10 6.40
N LEU A 854 2.40 27.21 5.83
CA LEU A 854 1.60 28.39 5.58
C LEU A 854 1.51 28.60 4.07
N ALA A 855 0.30 28.60 3.52
CA ALA A 855 0.07 28.76 2.10
C ALA A 855 -0.89 29.91 1.81
N TYR A 856 -0.64 30.61 0.71
CA TYR A 856 -1.44 31.75 0.27
C TYR A 856 -1.81 31.62 -1.20
N SER A 857 -3.11 31.60 -1.45
CA SER A 857 -3.70 31.43 -2.77
C SER A 857 -3.70 32.75 -3.56
N VAL A 858 -3.21 32.71 -4.79
CA VAL A 858 -3.07 33.83 -5.73
C VAL A 858 -3.69 33.51 -7.09
N PHE A 859 -3.82 34.50 -7.98
CA PHE A 859 -4.35 34.33 -9.34
C PHE A 859 -5.73 33.66 -9.43
N LYS A 860 -6.67 34.06 -8.55
CA LYS A 860 -8.02 33.46 -8.44
C LYS A 860 -7.94 31.95 -8.18
N ASP A 861 -7.09 31.56 -7.23
CA ASP A 861 -6.82 30.19 -6.81
C ASP A 861 -6.00 29.35 -7.79
N LYS A 862 -5.48 29.93 -8.88
CA LYS A 862 -4.61 29.23 -9.83
C LYS A 862 -3.15 29.12 -9.40
N GLY A 863 -2.68 29.99 -8.53
CA GLY A 863 -1.33 29.92 -7.97
C GLY A 863 -1.36 29.77 -6.46
N LEU A 864 -0.35 29.13 -5.90
CA LEU A 864 -0.18 28.98 -4.45
C LEU A 864 1.27 29.29 -4.08
N ILE A 865 1.46 30.22 -3.15
CA ILE A 865 2.74 30.49 -2.51
C ILE A 865 2.74 29.75 -1.17
N THR A 866 3.73 28.91 -0.91
CA THR A 866 3.78 28.06 0.28
C THR A 866 5.10 28.23 1.02
N LEU A 867 5.04 28.54 2.31
CA LEU A 867 6.15 28.45 3.25
C LEU A 867 5.99 27.18 4.09
N LYS A 868 6.95 26.27 3.98
CA LYS A 868 7.01 25.01 4.75
C LYS A 868 8.13 25.11 5.78
N VAL A 869 7.87 24.53 6.94
CA VAL A 869 8.88 24.31 7.98
C VAL A 869 8.84 22.85 8.40
N TYR A 870 9.95 22.17 8.20
CA TYR A 870 10.15 20.79 8.64
C TYR A 870 10.86 20.79 9.99
N ASP A 871 10.37 19.96 10.91
CA ASP A 871 10.90 19.81 12.27
C ASP A 871 11.17 21.15 13.00
N LEU A 872 10.11 21.91 13.25
CA LEU A 872 10.18 23.23 13.88
C LEU A 872 10.84 23.20 15.28
N LEU A 873 10.85 22.04 15.94
CA LEU A 873 11.45 21.85 17.27
C LEU A 873 12.89 21.32 17.21
N ASN A 874 13.38 20.97 16.02
CA ASN A 874 14.72 20.41 15.79
C ASN A 874 15.03 19.22 16.71
N GLN A 875 14.09 18.26 16.79
CA GLN A 875 14.22 17.05 17.61
C GLN A 875 14.42 15.78 16.78
N ASN A 876 14.56 15.90 15.46
CA ASN A 876 14.83 14.75 14.60
C ASN A 876 16.31 14.33 14.69
N THR A 877 16.62 13.54 15.71
CA THR A 877 17.90 12.83 15.85
C THR A 877 17.67 11.34 15.55
N ASN A 878 18.32 10.77 14.54
CA ASN A 878 18.14 9.35 14.16
C ASN A 878 18.90 8.39 15.07
N ALA A 879 18.95 8.69 16.37
CA ALA A 879 19.59 7.85 17.36
C ALA A 879 18.63 6.75 17.81
N ARG A 880 19.07 5.50 17.76
CA ARG A 880 18.33 4.32 18.19
C ARG A 880 19.24 3.43 19.03
N ARG A 881 18.71 2.94 20.15
CA ARG A 881 19.28 1.79 20.87
C ARG A 881 18.54 0.51 20.54
N ILE A 882 19.25 -0.59 20.35
CA ILE A 882 18.75 -1.95 20.19
C ILE A 882 19.35 -2.78 21.32
N ALA A 883 18.51 -3.44 22.12
CA ALA A 883 18.97 -4.39 23.12
C ALA A 883 18.40 -5.77 22.76
N ASN A 884 19.29 -6.75 22.56
CA ASN A 884 19.00 -8.16 22.32
C ASN A 884 19.54 -8.99 23.50
N GLN A 885 19.46 -10.32 23.41
CA GLN A 885 19.96 -11.21 24.46
C GLN A 885 21.49 -11.13 24.64
N ASP A 886 22.19 -10.93 23.53
CA ASP A 886 23.65 -11.05 23.42
C ASP A 886 24.34 -9.71 23.15
N PHE A 887 23.61 -8.61 22.97
CA PHE A 887 24.22 -7.29 22.81
C PHE A 887 23.28 -6.10 23.07
N ILE A 888 23.90 -4.95 23.37
CA ILE A 888 23.29 -3.61 23.38
C ILE A 888 24.02 -2.77 22.33
N GLU A 889 23.30 -2.21 21.36
CA GLU A 889 23.86 -1.38 20.28
C GLU A 889 23.16 -0.02 20.24
N ASP A 890 23.94 1.05 20.27
CA ASP A 890 23.52 2.39 19.88
C ASP A 890 23.92 2.67 18.45
N ARG A 891 23.02 3.30 17.71
CA ARG A 891 23.27 3.71 16.35
C ARG A 891 22.69 5.08 16.07
N GLU A 892 23.51 5.96 15.51
CA GLU A 892 23.12 7.24 14.93
C GLU A 892 23.33 7.21 13.41
N SER A 893 22.50 7.93 12.66
CA SER A 893 22.67 8.07 11.22
C SER A 893 22.16 9.40 10.68
N THR A 894 22.64 9.80 9.50
CA THR A 894 22.24 11.05 8.84
C THR A 894 20.72 11.12 8.65
N VAL A 895 20.12 12.25 9.05
CA VAL A 895 18.70 12.56 8.82
C VAL A 895 18.50 13.99 8.35
N LEU A 896 17.34 14.23 7.72
CA LEU A 896 16.88 15.59 7.46
C LEU A 896 16.67 16.32 8.78
N GLN A 897 17.42 17.40 8.97
CA GLN A 897 17.26 18.34 10.07
C GLN A 897 16.24 19.42 9.71
N GLN A 898 16.02 20.34 10.65
CA GLN A 898 15.14 21.49 10.44
C GLN A 898 15.47 22.24 9.15
N TYR A 899 14.46 22.52 8.32
CA TYR A 899 14.61 23.40 7.17
C TYR A 899 13.35 24.22 6.88
N PHE A 900 13.55 25.37 6.25
CA PHE A 900 12.49 26.26 5.80
C PHE A 900 12.48 26.29 4.28
N MET A 901 11.31 26.18 3.65
CA MET A 901 11.20 26.15 2.20
C MET A 901 10.09 27.05 1.71
N LEU A 902 10.39 27.93 0.76
CA LEU A 902 9.42 28.72 0.03
C LEU A 902 9.20 28.09 -1.34
N SER A 903 7.96 27.79 -1.68
CA SER A 903 7.58 27.24 -2.98
C SER A 903 6.43 28.00 -3.63
N PHE A 904 6.38 27.93 -4.94
CA PHE A 904 5.30 28.42 -5.77
C PHE A 904 4.77 27.28 -6.62
N SER A 905 3.46 27.16 -6.73
CA SER A 905 2.82 26.24 -7.67
C SER A 905 1.74 26.93 -8.47
N TYR A 906 1.57 26.48 -9.72
CA TYR A 906 0.62 27.03 -10.67
C TYR A 906 -0.14 25.92 -11.38
N LYS A 907 -1.47 26.01 -11.40
CA LYS A 907 -2.35 25.08 -12.11
C LYS A 907 -2.94 25.75 -13.34
N PHE A 908 -2.96 25.01 -14.45
CA PHE A 908 -3.56 25.44 -15.71
C PHE A 908 -4.56 24.38 -16.18
N ASN A 909 -5.64 24.82 -16.82
CA ASN A 909 -6.69 23.95 -17.31
C ASN A 909 -7.41 24.62 -18.49
N SER A 910 -7.45 23.96 -19.64
CA SER A 910 -8.15 24.39 -20.84
C SER A 910 -9.39 23.53 -21.15
N LEU A 911 -9.75 22.56 -20.30
CA LEU A 911 -10.90 21.68 -20.50
C LEU A 911 -12.22 22.48 -20.43
N GLY A 912 -13.10 22.29 -21.42
CA GLY A 912 -14.41 22.93 -21.53
C GLY A 912 -14.67 23.57 -22.90
N LYS A 913 -15.81 24.28 -23.06
CA LYS A 913 -16.34 24.88 -24.31
C LYS A 913 -15.47 25.95 -25.01
N LYS A 914 -14.16 26.00 -24.81
CA LYS A 914 -13.22 26.74 -25.67
C LYS A 914 -12.68 25.87 -26.82
N GLY A 915 -13.56 25.04 -27.36
CA GLY A 915 -13.40 24.35 -28.64
C GLY A 915 -14.32 24.94 -29.73
N GLU A 916 -14.75 26.21 -29.59
CA GLU A 916 -15.18 26.99 -30.75
C GLU A 916 -13.94 27.58 -31.39
N ASN A 917 -13.70 27.20 -32.65
CA ASN A 917 -12.71 27.78 -33.55
C ASN A 917 -12.70 29.30 -33.40
N ASN A 918 -11.62 29.85 -32.85
CA ASN A 918 -11.14 31.15 -33.30
C ASN A 918 -9.79 30.89 -33.94
N ASP A 919 -9.79 31.02 -35.27
CA ASP A 919 -8.66 31.52 -36.03
C ASP A 919 -8.09 32.73 -35.29
N ASP A 920 -7.03 32.49 -34.51
CA ASP A 920 -5.99 33.47 -34.21
C ASP A 920 -4.84 32.67 -33.61
N GLY A 921 -3.88 32.35 -34.49
CA GLY A 921 -2.72 31.53 -34.16
C GLY A 921 -1.86 32.16 -33.07
N PHE A 922 -1.02 31.35 -32.43
CA PHE A 922 0.42 31.60 -32.30
C PHE A 922 1.13 30.36 -31.70
N PHE A 923 1.97 29.76 -32.56
CA PHE A 923 3.24 29.03 -32.38
C PHE A 923 3.38 27.77 -31.51
N PHE A 924 3.67 26.68 -32.23
CA PHE A 924 4.48 25.52 -31.82
C PHE A 924 5.97 25.91 -31.70
N PHE A 925 6.70 25.19 -30.84
CA PHE A 925 8.13 24.96 -31.03
C PHE A 925 8.33 23.54 -31.59
N ASN A 926 9.15 23.47 -32.65
CA ASN A 926 9.61 22.26 -33.33
C ASN A 926 10.34 21.29 -32.41
#